data_AF-A0A3B8X1K6-F1
#
_entry.id   AF-A0A3B8X1K6-F1
#
_cell.length_a   1.000
_cell.length_b   1.000
_cell.length_c   1.000
_cell.angle_alpha   90.00
_cell.angle_beta   90.00
_cell.angle_gamma   90.00
#
_symmetry.space_group_name_H-M   'P 1'
#
loop_
_entity.id
_entity.type
_entity.pdbx_description
1 polymer ?
#
loop_
_entity_poly.entity_id
_entity_poly.type
_entity_poly.pdbx_seq_one_letter_code
_entity_poly.pdbx_strand_id
1 'polypeptide(L)'
;MVGQHLVRVVFRASRFASIPRRWMKSTSLLFLSALFSLFPLAFGNQALAAATPDDIEPWKGWVLERHPEANCPFLFNNHTNKNCAWPGRLLIKVDSTGFSFAQSWQVYADTTVLLPGNRELWPLLETSPSALKLSEVNGRPAALLTPGTHQLRGRVNWQRRPKSIPVAAQTGLIDLWVDNQQVARPQLDRNGVLWLVSQQDQPELEAPQADSLAIRVYRKLEDDIPLRLTTRVEIEVAGRDREALFPPLLPEGFVPAAIHSSLPAKLEPSGQLRVQLRPGRWQLDVASHQPNALTELALPIPQAGQAHDDWPASEIWVVQPNPALRTLEIGGVDTIDPQQTRLPADWRQFHAYRLTADTRMQLVEKRRGDPHPAANQLKLKRQLWLDFSGNQLTVEDQISGTMNRGWRLDMRPQYRLGSATVNAEPRLITLARDATSPGIELREQQLNLQAVSRTDNGGDTHLGWEQDFDNVQMTLHLPPGWRLLTAAGVDRATSTWLGSWNLWDIFLLLIISLTAFRLLGPMVGLLAAVTVIITHGEAGSPLFSWLNLLAAMALLQVLPQGQIRAAVDRYRLLSVLVIALMILPFSVEQLRQAVYPQLEKPSQQVHPQHQQARYQAEQAPQAVASNQVRKSLSAPMERYDLLEADSGQLAAGAAITGKPERSLLNRDPDIATQTGPGVPRWQWNQHRLSWSGPVTAEQTFNLYLQPPWATSLLSFLRVILLFALLGLLAGVRINPTGLQLPKLQASSLSLLLGLLVTSALWMMPGASALADWPSPELLSEYEQRLLEQPDCLPSCAVINQTRVEIENDRLSVTLMIDSHEQIALPLPSAANNGWWIDQVRLDDDPATGVYRQGDRLTVLLPAGRQQLQLSGPLAGAEANVNFALHPHNLSLQLQGWRAVGLVNGQLRGNSLGLQRLAPAQLAPTQFTPAQKDSSRPPGGHEKSDADLATTYIPPFVRVERRLRLGLDWYLETTVTRVAPQTGAINLTIPLLAGESITSVDWPVEDGRVAVTLAPRQHSARWSSTLEKTSLLTLTASSDPRWVEAWLLDSSPIWHVEPVSTAERPALPPIKTAQTAGRWLPEWRPWPGEQLQLAFHRPEGVEGATFTIDQVALDQTAGQRQADTTLKIKLRSSKGLDYPLQLPEGARLEVVKLDGRELPISEHQTKLQLSISPGSHELEVSWNRAQDRKWLIETPTLALGTPGTNIDLSLRLPRDRWLLL
;
A
#
# COMPACT_ATOMS: atom_id res chain seq x y z
N MET A 1 -49.44 -13.41 -6.17
CA MET A 1 -49.62 -14.76 -6.76
C MET A 1 -48.96 -15.74 -5.79
N VAL A 2 -49.67 -16.30 -4.79
CA VAL A 2 -50.60 -17.46 -4.84
C VAL A 2 -49.93 -18.69 -5.46
N GLY A 3 -49.84 -19.89 -4.88
CA GLY A 3 -50.30 -20.53 -3.63
C GLY A 3 -49.35 -21.73 -3.33
N GLN A 4 -49.19 -22.27 -2.12
CA GLN A 4 -50.09 -23.04 -1.23
C GLN A 4 -50.64 -24.39 -1.75
N HIS A 5 -50.52 -25.38 -0.84
CA HIS A 5 -51.21 -26.68 -0.66
C HIS A 5 -50.58 -27.97 -1.25
N LEU A 6 -50.18 -28.96 -0.43
CA LEU A 6 -50.91 -29.94 0.45
C LEU A 6 -51.64 -31.05 -0.33
N VAL A 7 -51.31 -32.32 -0.09
CA VAL A 7 -52.16 -33.54 0.14
C VAL A 7 -51.17 -34.73 0.34
N ARG A 8 -51.04 -35.45 1.47
CA ARG A 8 -51.88 -36.37 2.28
C ARG A 8 -51.90 -37.84 1.78
N VAL A 9 -52.05 -38.76 2.76
CA VAL A 9 -52.39 -40.22 2.73
C VAL A 9 -51.17 -41.17 2.84
N VAL A 10 -50.84 -41.92 3.91
CA VAL A 10 -51.50 -42.71 4.99
C VAL A 10 -51.91 -44.14 4.61
N PHE A 11 -51.03 -45.08 5.03
CA PHE A 11 -51.24 -46.40 5.69
C PHE A 11 -51.70 -47.69 4.97
N ARG A 12 -51.05 -48.79 5.44
CA ARG A 12 -51.47 -50.22 5.53
C ARG A 12 -51.43 -51.01 4.20
N ALA A 13 -51.11 -52.30 4.13
CA ALA A 13 -51.20 -53.42 5.09
C ALA A 13 -50.32 -54.64 4.68
N SER A 14 -50.38 -55.68 5.54
CA SER A 14 -50.06 -57.13 5.38
C SER A 14 -48.60 -57.57 5.54
N ARG A 15 -48.15 -58.33 6.57
CA ARG A 15 -48.48 -59.63 7.23
C ARG A 15 -47.96 -60.91 6.53
N PHE A 16 -47.03 -61.56 7.24
CA PHE A 16 -46.82 -63.02 7.48
C PHE A 16 -46.52 -63.98 6.31
N ALA A 17 -45.37 -64.68 6.36
CA ALA A 17 -45.24 -66.10 6.80
C ALA A 17 -44.05 -66.90 6.17
N SER A 18 -43.51 -67.84 6.95
CA SER A 18 -42.81 -69.12 6.63
C SER A 18 -41.48 -69.11 5.84
N ILE A 19 -40.29 -69.46 6.39
CA ILE A 19 -39.74 -70.77 6.92
C ILE A 19 -39.48 -71.80 5.78
N PRO A 20 -38.38 -72.61 5.72
CA PRO A 20 -36.92 -72.40 5.83
C PRO A 20 -36.14 -73.38 4.86
N ARG A 21 -34.90 -73.79 5.23
CA ARG A 21 -34.10 -74.98 4.74
C ARG A 21 -33.43 -74.81 3.35
N ARG A 22 -32.23 -75.31 3.05
CA ARG A 22 -31.26 -76.21 3.73
C ARG A 22 -29.98 -76.25 2.86
N TRP A 23 -28.81 -76.34 3.51
CA TRP A 23 -27.65 -77.19 3.15
C TRP A 23 -26.94 -76.90 1.81
N MET A 24 -25.64 -77.10 1.59
CA MET A 24 -24.64 -77.99 2.18
C MET A 24 -23.27 -77.58 1.62
N LYS A 25 -22.19 -77.66 2.43
CA LYS A 25 -20.83 -78.16 2.09
C LYS A 25 -20.05 -77.43 0.96
N SER A 26 -18.73 -77.27 0.94
CA SER A 26 -17.59 -77.85 1.65
C SER A 26 -16.35 -77.41 0.86
N THR A 27 -15.20 -77.20 1.53
CA THR A 27 -13.81 -77.43 1.03
C THR A 27 -13.33 -76.64 -0.21
N SER A 28 -12.06 -76.35 -0.47
CA SER A 28 -10.74 -76.42 0.16
C SER A 28 -9.78 -75.93 -0.94
N LEU A 29 -8.73 -75.20 -0.57
CA LEU A 29 -7.35 -75.19 -1.09
C LEU A 29 -7.00 -75.33 -2.59
N LEU A 30 -5.82 -74.76 -2.91
CA LEU A 30 -4.97 -74.82 -4.13
C LEU A 30 -5.20 -73.60 -5.03
N PHE A 31 -4.29 -72.61 -5.12
CA PHE A 31 -2.84 -72.62 -5.32
C PHE A 31 -2.39 -73.43 -6.55
N LEU A 32 -1.98 -72.67 -7.57
CA LEU A 32 -1.02 -72.97 -8.65
C LEU A 32 -1.46 -73.79 -9.89
N SER A 33 -1.63 -73.07 -11.00
CA SER A 33 -0.97 -73.27 -12.32
C SER A 33 -1.71 -72.35 -13.31
N ALA A 34 -1.11 -71.51 -14.17
CA ALA A 34 0.20 -71.43 -14.81
C ALA A 34 0.41 -69.93 -15.16
N LEU A 35 1.56 -69.25 -15.10
CA LEU A 35 2.93 -69.57 -15.52
C LEU A 35 3.01 -70.10 -16.95
N PHE A 36 2.90 -69.21 -17.94
CA PHE A 36 3.90 -68.99 -18.99
C PHE A 36 3.41 -67.96 -20.02
N SER A 37 3.93 -66.72 -19.96
CA SER A 37 4.24 -65.93 -21.16
C SER A 37 5.19 -64.79 -20.77
N LEU A 38 6.48 -65.14 -20.77
CA LEU A 38 7.61 -64.41 -21.37
C LEU A 38 7.74 -62.88 -21.17
N PHE A 39 8.86 -62.54 -20.50
CA PHE A 39 9.74 -61.36 -20.65
C PHE A 39 9.87 -60.85 -22.13
N PRO A 40 10.31 -59.59 -22.41
CA PRO A 40 11.26 -58.83 -21.58
C PRO A 40 11.06 -57.28 -21.45
N LEU A 41 11.77 -56.74 -20.47
CA LEU A 41 12.52 -55.47 -20.39
C LEU A 41 12.08 -54.20 -21.17
N ALA A 42 12.23 -53.09 -20.43
CA ALA A 42 12.65 -51.75 -20.86
C ALA A 42 11.58 -50.79 -21.41
N PHE A 43 11.21 -49.82 -20.57
CA PHE A 43 11.05 -48.41 -20.92
C PHE A 43 11.62 -47.63 -19.73
N GLY A 44 12.79 -47.00 -19.77
CA GLY A 44 13.34 -46.22 -20.87
C GLY A 44 12.85 -44.79 -20.70
N ASN A 45 13.65 -43.95 -20.03
CA ASN A 45 13.56 -42.49 -20.13
C ASN A 45 13.34 -42.13 -21.59
N GLN A 46 12.17 -41.57 -21.92
CA GLN A 46 11.99 -40.88 -23.18
C GLN A 46 12.06 -39.39 -22.89
N ALA A 47 13.20 -38.84 -23.29
CA ALA A 47 13.45 -37.43 -23.40
C ALA A 47 12.32 -36.77 -24.20
N LEU A 48 11.83 -35.63 -23.71
CA LEU A 48 11.16 -34.64 -24.54
C LEU A 48 12.08 -34.36 -25.73
N ALA A 49 11.70 -34.83 -26.90
CA ALA A 49 12.36 -34.44 -28.14
C ALA A 49 12.14 -32.93 -28.28
N ALA A 50 13.23 -32.17 -28.11
CA ALA A 50 13.25 -30.76 -28.47
C ALA A 50 12.84 -30.67 -29.95
N ALA A 51 11.74 -29.95 -30.22
CA ALA A 51 11.40 -29.54 -31.57
C ALA A 51 12.67 -28.92 -32.18
N THR A 52 13.10 -29.46 -33.30
CA THR A 52 14.27 -28.93 -34.00
C THR A 52 13.89 -27.57 -34.60
N PRO A 53 14.84 -26.65 -34.81
CA PRO A 53 14.56 -25.37 -35.47
C PRO A 53 13.76 -25.54 -36.78
N ASP A 54 13.96 -26.65 -37.49
CA ASP A 54 13.24 -27.02 -38.72
C ASP A 54 11.74 -27.32 -38.51
N ASP A 55 11.31 -27.71 -37.30
CA ASP A 55 9.91 -28.04 -36.97
C ASP A 55 9.05 -26.79 -36.66
N ILE A 56 9.68 -25.69 -36.21
CA ILE A 56 9.03 -24.42 -35.86
C ILE A 56 9.20 -23.33 -36.90
N GLU A 57 10.20 -23.42 -37.78
CA GLU A 57 10.44 -22.46 -38.85
C GLU A 57 9.25 -22.27 -39.81
N PRO A 58 8.46 -23.30 -40.17
CA PRO A 58 7.22 -23.12 -40.94
C PRO A 58 6.16 -22.25 -40.23
N TRP A 59 6.24 -22.13 -38.89
CA TRP A 59 5.30 -21.34 -38.09
C TRP A 59 5.73 -19.87 -37.94
N LYS A 60 6.95 -19.49 -38.36
CA LYS A 60 7.43 -18.10 -38.30
C LYS A 60 6.49 -17.12 -38.99
N GLY A 61 5.98 -17.49 -40.17
CA GLY A 61 5.00 -16.69 -40.91
C GLY A 61 3.68 -16.53 -40.16
N TRP A 62 3.20 -17.61 -39.53
CA TRP A 62 1.96 -17.61 -38.73
C TRP A 62 2.11 -16.82 -37.41
N VAL A 63 3.28 -16.88 -36.77
CA VAL A 63 3.61 -16.12 -35.57
C VAL A 63 3.74 -14.63 -35.88
N LEU A 64 4.47 -14.27 -36.93
CA LEU A 64 4.68 -12.87 -37.33
C LEU A 64 3.48 -12.24 -38.06
N GLU A 65 2.50 -13.01 -38.51
CA GLU A 65 1.24 -12.48 -39.07
C GLU A 65 0.51 -11.55 -38.08
N ARG A 66 0.67 -11.80 -36.78
CA ARG A 66 0.12 -10.93 -35.71
C ARG A 66 0.92 -9.64 -35.49
N HIS A 67 2.11 -9.53 -36.07
CA HIS A 67 3.08 -8.44 -35.86
C HIS A 67 3.59 -7.87 -37.19
N PRO A 68 2.71 -7.30 -38.05
CA PRO A 68 3.10 -6.81 -39.38
C PRO A 68 4.18 -5.71 -39.33
N GLU A 69 4.30 -5.00 -38.21
CA GLU A 69 5.29 -3.96 -37.95
C GLU A 69 6.64 -4.47 -37.41
N ALA A 70 6.85 -5.79 -37.27
CA ALA A 70 8.05 -6.36 -36.64
C ALA A 70 9.37 -5.78 -37.21
N ASN A 71 9.42 -5.62 -38.54
CA ASN A 71 10.58 -5.11 -39.29
C ASN A 71 10.61 -3.58 -39.49
N CYS A 72 9.65 -2.84 -38.92
CA CYS A 72 9.58 -1.40 -39.12
C CYS A 72 10.56 -0.66 -38.21
N PRO A 73 11.29 0.36 -38.72
CA PRO A 73 12.18 1.18 -37.91
C PRO A 73 11.46 1.77 -36.70
N PHE A 74 12.08 1.64 -35.52
CA PHE A 74 11.54 2.09 -34.24
C PHE A 74 12.21 3.39 -33.78
N LEU A 75 11.55 4.15 -32.91
CA LEU A 75 12.13 5.35 -32.31
C LEU A 75 13.42 5.02 -31.55
N PHE A 76 14.48 5.82 -31.72
CA PHE A 76 15.83 5.55 -31.18
C PHE A 76 15.92 5.08 -29.72
N ASN A 77 14.94 5.41 -28.87
CA ASN A 77 14.86 5.05 -27.45
C ASN A 77 13.65 4.20 -27.07
N ASN A 78 12.82 3.77 -28.03
CA ASN A 78 11.61 3.01 -27.76
C ASN A 78 11.28 2.04 -28.90
N HIS A 79 11.42 0.74 -28.62
CA HIS A 79 11.14 -0.34 -29.57
C HIS A 79 9.68 -0.43 -30.05
N THR A 80 8.73 0.03 -29.23
CA THR A 80 7.28 -0.10 -29.54
C THR A 80 6.78 0.96 -30.51
N ASN A 81 7.45 2.11 -30.61
CA ASN A 81 7.05 3.19 -31.49
C ASN A 81 7.66 3.02 -32.88
N LYS A 82 7.00 2.22 -33.73
CA LYS A 82 7.48 1.86 -35.06
C LYS A 82 6.74 2.64 -36.16
N ASN A 83 7.45 2.99 -37.23
CA ASN A 83 6.85 3.57 -38.42
C ASN A 83 7.25 2.80 -39.68
N CYS A 84 6.25 2.31 -40.42
CA CYS A 84 6.46 1.41 -41.55
C CYS A 84 6.52 2.12 -42.91
N ALA A 85 6.11 3.39 -43.00
CA ALA A 85 6.12 4.16 -44.24
C ALA A 85 6.77 5.53 -44.04
N TRP A 86 7.79 5.80 -44.84
CA TRP A 86 8.63 6.98 -44.73
C TRP A 86 8.55 7.80 -46.02
N PRO A 87 7.86 8.95 -45.99
CA PRO A 87 7.79 9.83 -47.14
C PRO A 87 9.12 10.56 -47.36
N GLY A 88 9.54 10.67 -48.61
CA GLY A 88 10.55 11.61 -49.04
C GLY A 88 9.95 12.99 -49.34
N ARG A 89 10.77 13.85 -49.94
CA ARG A 89 10.37 15.19 -50.39
C ARG A 89 9.22 15.14 -51.40
N LEU A 90 8.16 15.89 -51.13
CA LEU A 90 7.01 16.05 -52.02
C LEU A 90 7.21 17.26 -52.91
N LEU A 91 7.35 17.03 -54.21
CA LEU A 91 7.36 18.09 -55.22
C LEU A 91 5.94 18.28 -55.74
N ILE A 92 5.40 19.51 -55.67
CA ILE A 92 4.12 19.88 -56.28
C ILE A 92 4.33 21.06 -57.22
N LYS A 93 3.93 20.90 -58.48
CA LYS A 93 3.92 21.96 -59.49
C LYS A 93 2.49 22.25 -59.91
N VAL A 94 2.02 23.45 -59.60
CA VAL A 94 0.66 23.94 -59.86
C VAL A 94 0.67 24.87 -61.08
N ASP A 95 -0.26 24.63 -62.00
CA ASP A 95 -0.53 25.49 -63.16
C ASP A 95 -2.02 25.90 -63.22
N SER A 96 -2.47 26.50 -64.34
CA SER A 96 -3.85 26.95 -64.50
C SER A 96 -4.85 25.78 -64.70
N THR A 97 -4.37 24.62 -65.14
CA THR A 97 -5.18 23.45 -65.53
C THR A 97 -5.16 22.30 -64.52
N GLY A 98 -4.21 22.33 -63.57
CA GLY A 98 -4.07 21.27 -62.59
C GLY A 98 -2.80 21.38 -61.75
N PHE A 99 -2.43 20.28 -61.11
CA PHE A 99 -1.11 20.13 -60.50
C PHE A 99 -0.51 18.76 -60.78
N SER A 100 0.82 18.70 -60.88
CA SER A 100 1.59 17.45 -60.89
C SER A 100 2.31 17.28 -59.56
N PHE A 101 2.44 16.04 -59.12
CA PHE A 101 3.19 15.69 -57.91
C PHE A 101 4.17 14.55 -58.15
N ALA A 102 5.27 14.58 -57.39
CA ALA A 102 6.23 13.49 -57.32
C ALA A 102 6.71 13.31 -55.87
N GLN A 103 6.73 12.07 -55.37
CA GLN A 103 7.23 11.75 -54.04
C GLN A 103 7.78 10.32 -53.98
N SER A 104 8.92 10.14 -53.33
CA SER A 104 9.48 8.84 -52.99
C SER A 104 8.94 8.33 -51.66
N TRP A 105 8.78 7.02 -51.51
CA TRP A 105 8.35 6.37 -50.28
C TRP A 105 9.23 5.17 -49.98
N GLN A 106 9.72 5.05 -48.74
CA GLN A 106 10.38 3.84 -48.23
C GLN A 106 9.42 3.10 -47.30
N VAL A 107 9.09 1.84 -47.63
CA VAL A 107 8.05 1.05 -46.95
C VAL A 107 8.64 -0.27 -46.42
N TYR A 108 8.30 -0.69 -45.19
CA TYR A 108 8.83 -1.89 -44.53
C TYR A 108 7.79 -3.01 -44.28
N ALA A 109 6.51 -2.67 -44.36
CA ALA A 109 5.37 -3.59 -44.24
C ALA A 109 4.28 -3.14 -45.22
N ASP A 110 3.37 -4.03 -45.61
CA ASP A 110 2.24 -3.67 -46.48
C ASP A 110 1.47 -2.46 -45.90
N THR A 111 1.61 -1.31 -46.53
CA THR A 111 1.12 -0.03 -45.98
C THR A 111 0.37 0.75 -47.03
N THR A 112 -0.77 1.33 -46.64
CA THR A 112 -1.54 2.24 -47.47
C THR A 112 -1.04 3.68 -47.28
N VAL A 113 -0.56 4.31 -48.35
CA VAL A 113 -0.09 5.70 -48.34
C VAL A 113 -1.09 6.62 -49.04
N LEU A 114 -1.31 7.82 -48.49
CA LEU A 114 -2.22 8.80 -49.08
C LEU A 114 -1.54 9.59 -50.20
N LEU A 115 -2.22 9.73 -51.32
CA LEU A 115 -1.79 10.56 -52.44
C LEU A 115 -2.33 11.99 -52.29
N PRO A 116 -1.67 13.01 -52.90
CA PRO A 116 -2.23 14.35 -53.02
C PRO A 116 -3.58 14.34 -53.75
N GLY A 117 -4.61 14.95 -53.16
CA GLY A 117 -5.95 15.03 -53.73
C GLY A 117 -7.08 14.54 -52.81
N ASN A 118 -8.31 14.59 -53.33
CA ASN A 118 -9.54 14.16 -52.67
C ASN A 118 -10.53 13.61 -53.72
N ARG A 119 -11.80 13.36 -53.34
CA ARG A 119 -12.85 12.89 -54.26
C ARG A 119 -13.06 13.75 -55.51
N GLU A 120 -12.91 15.07 -55.40
CA GLU A 120 -13.09 16.01 -56.51
C GLU A 120 -11.79 16.24 -57.30
N LEU A 121 -10.65 16.05 -56.62
CA LEU A 121 -9.29 16.25 -57.12
C LEU A 121 -8.57 14.90 -57.20
N TRP A 122 -9.12 13.97 -57.98
CA TRP A 122 -8.59 12.60 -58.06
C TRP A 122 -7.34 12.52 -58.97
N PRO A 123 -6.21 11.96 -58.51
CA PRO A 123 -4.97 11.90 -59.27
C PRO A 123 -4.97 10.79 -60.32
N LEU A 124 -4.43 11.12 -61.50
CA LEU A 124 -4.03 10.16 -62.52
C LEU A 124 -2.53 9.86 -62.36
N LEU A 125 -2.16 8.60 -62.08
CA LEU A 125 -0.76 8.23 -61.91
C LEU A 125 -0.04 8.10 -63.27
N GLU A 126 1.16 8.68 -63.37
CA GLU A 126 1.98 8.72 -64.61
C GLU A 126 3.07 7.63 -64.65
N THR A 127 3.55 7.17 -63.49
CA THR A 127 4.50 6.05 -63.37
C THR A 127 3.95 5.01 -62.41
N SER A 128 3.83 3.76 -62.85
CA SER A 128 3.44 2.64 -61.99
C SER A 128 4.21 1.39 -62.40
N PRO A 129 4.93 0.69 -61.50
CA PRO A 129 5.22 -0.72 -61.71
C PRO A 129 3.88 -1.45 -61.84
N SER A 130 3.75 -2.36 -62.79
CA SER A 130 2.50 -2.87 -63.40
C SER A 130 1.48 -3.61 -62.49
N ALA A 131 1.33 -3.25 -61.21
CA ALA A 131 0.35 -3.81 -60.26
C ALA A 131 -0.05 -2.89 -59.06
N LEU A 132 0.11 -1.56 -59.15
CA LEU A 132 -0.24 -0.67 -58.02
C LEU A 132 -1.77 -0.62 -57.79
N LYS A 133 -2.24 -1.08 -56.62
CA LYS A 133 -3.67 -1.07 -56.24
C LYS A 133 -4.02 0.29 -55.64
N LEU A 134 -4.84 1.07 -56.35
CA LEU A 134 -5.43 2.30 -55.82
C LEU A 134 -6.67 1.98 -54.97
N SER A 135 -6.82 2.69 -53.87
CA SER A 135 -7.97 2.61 -52.97
C SER A 135 -8.43 4.01 -52.54
N GLU A 136 -9.61 4.09 -51.95
CA GLU A 136 -10.10 5.30 -51.28
C GLU A 136 -10.07 5.07 -49.77
N VAL A 137 -9.40 5.98 -49.03
CA VAL A 137 -9.40 5.98 -47.56
C VAL A 137 -9.96 7.32 -47.10
N ASN A 138 -11.13 7.32 -46.44
CA ASN A 138 -11.78 8.53 -45.90
C ASN A 138 -11.95 9.67 -46.93
N GLY A 139 -12.32 9.36 -48.18
CA GLY A 139 -12.48 10.37 -49.24
C GLY A 139 -11.18 10.87 -49.87
N ARG A 140 -10.05 10.20 -49.59
CA ARG A 140 -8.72 10.54 -50.12
C ARG A 140 -8.20 9.41 -51.03
N PRO A 141 -7.54 9.74 -52.15
CA PRO A 141 -6.87 8.76 -52.98
C PRO A 141 -5.70 8.15 -52.22
N ALA A 142 -5.58 6.83 -52.24
CA ALA A 142 -4.54 6.09 -51.55
C ALA A 142 -3.96 4.99 -52.44
N ALA A 143 -2.72 4.61 -52.16
CA ALA A 143 -2.02 3.52 -52.83
C ALA A 143 -1.55 2.49 -51.79
N LEU A 144 -1.84 1.21 -52.02
CA LEU A 144 -1.26 0.12 -51.23
C LEU A 144 0.14 -0.18 -51.77
N LEU A 145 1.15 -0.02 -50.93
CA LEU A 145 2.55 -0.29 -51.24
C LEU A 145 3.05 -1.50 -50.44
N THR A 146 3.72 -2.43 -51.12
CA THR A 146 4.44 -3.54 -50.48
C THR A 146 5.82 -3.07 -49.96
N PRO A 147 6.49 -3.83 -49.08
CA PRO A 147 7.84 -3.48 -48.63
C PRO A 147 8.81 -3.17 -49.79
N GLY A 148 9.56 -2.07 -49.69
CA GLY A 148 10.49 -1.58 -50.71
C GLY A 148 10.46 -0.06 -50.91
N THR A 149 11.28 0.43 -51.84
CA THR A 149 11.32 1.84 -52.26
C THR A 149 10.40 2.07 -53.45
N HIS A 150 9.51 3.05 -53.37
CA HIS A 150 8.52 3.37 -54.40
C HIS A 150 8.62 4.84 -54.82
N GLN A 151 8.42 5.11 -56.11
CA GLN A 151 8.35 6.47 -56.67
C GLN A 151 6.94 6.70 -57.22
N LEU A 152 6.21 7.60 -56.58
CA LEU A 152 4.84 7.93 -56.96
C LEU A 152 4.82 9.26 -57.71
N ARG A 153 4.29 9.25 -58.94
CA ARG A 153 4.08 10.43 -59.77
C ARG A 153 2.67 10.44 -60.31
N GLY A 154 2.03 11.60 -60.27
CA GLY A 154 0.70 11.75 -60.85
C GLY A 154 0.34 13.19 -61.12
N ARG A 155 -0.78 13.36 -61.81
CA ARG A 155 -1.36 14.65 -62.17
C ARG A 155 -2.84 14.68 -61.82
N VAL A 156 -3.27 15.78 -61.24
CA VAL A 156 -4.68 16.10 -61.02
C VAL A 156 -5.03 17.25 -61.95
N ASN A 157 -6.14 17.14 -62.67
CA ASN A 157 -6.66 18.22 -63.50
C ASN A 157 -7.86 18.87 -62.81
N TRP A 158 -8.00 20.19 -62.95
CA TRP A 158 -9.16 20.94 -62.47
C TRP A 158 -9.65 21.91 -63.54
N GLN A 159 -10.91 22.32 -63.47
CA GLN A 159 -11.43 23.42 -64.29
C GLN A 159 -11.22 24.78 -63.62
N ARG A 160 -11.15 24.82 -62.29
CA ARG A 160 -10.89 26.00 -61.47
C ARG A 160 -9.93 25.65 -60.35
N ARG A 161 -8.87 26.45 -60.18
CA ARG A 161 -7.86 26.26 -59.13
C ARG A 161 -8.51 26.32 -57.74
N PRO A 162 -8.32 25.31 -56.87
CA PRO A 162 -8.79 25.31 -55.48
C PRO A 162 -7.90 26.19 -54.60
N LYS A 163 -8.40 26.56 -53.42
CA LYS A 163 -7.62 27.35 -52.43
C LYS A 163 -6.54 26.52 -51.73
N SER A 164 -6.74 25.21 -51.63
CA SER A 164 -5.82 24.28 -50.98
C SER A 164 -5.87 22.90 -51.61
N ILE A 165 -4.80 22.12 -51.41
CA ILE A 165 -4.66 20.74 -51.82
C ILE A 165 -4.41 19.89 -50.58
N PRO A 166 -5.23 18.86 -50.32
CA PRO A 166 -4.93 17.91 -49.26
C PRO A 166 -3.78 16.96 -49.66
N VAL A 167 -2.75 16.87 -48.84
CA VAL A 167 -1.56 16.00 -48.96
C VAL A 167 -1.44 15.10 -47.72
N ALA A 168 -0.57 14.08 -47.73
CA ALA A 168 -0.40 13.22 -46.56
C ALA A 168 0.19 14.03 -45.39
N ALA A 169 -0.48 14.04 -44.23
CA ALA A 169 -0.05 14.79 -43.03
C ALA A 169 1.35 14.40 -42.54
N GLN A 170 1.80 13.20 -42.90
CA GLN A 170 3.12 12.65 -42.60
C GLN A 170 4.25 13.28 -43.44
N THR A 171 3.92 14.10 -44.45
CA THR A 171 4.89 14.75 -45.34
C THR A 171 5.59 15.90 -44.64
N GLY A 172 6.90 15.78 -44.44
CA GLY A 172 7.71 16.80 -43.76
C GLY A 172 8.34 17.85 -44.67
N LEU A 173 8.76 17.48 -45.88
CA LEU A 173 9.48 18.36 -46.81
C LEU A 173 8.65 18.56 -48.09
N ILE A 174 8.31 19.82 -48.39
CA ILE A 174 7.45 20.18 -49.54
C ILE A 174 8.14 21.25 -50.38
N ASP A 175 8.31 20.98 -51.67
CA ASP A 175 8.67 21.96 -52.68
C ASP A 175 7.43 22.32 -53.50
N LEU A 176 6.86 23.50 -53.23
CA LEU A 176 5.67 24.01 -53.92
C LEU A 176 6.08 25.05 -54.97
N TRP A 177 5.67 24.81 -56.21
CA TRP A 177 5.77 25.75 -57.32
C TRP A 177 4.37 26.12 -57.80
N VAL A 178 4.04 27.41 -57.82
CA VAL A 178 2.77 27.93 -58.33
C VAL A 178 3.07 28.85 -59.51
N ASP A 179 2.52 28.56 -60.69
CA ASP A 179 2.74 29.34 -61.91
C ASP A 179 4.24 29.55 -62.21
N ASN A 180 5.03 28.47 -62.03
CA ASN A 180 6.48 28.44 -62.21
C ASN A 180 7.30 29.33 -61.25
N GLN A 181 6.68 29.83 -60.17
CA GLN A 181 7.37 30.51 -59.07
C GLN A 181 7.43 29.60 -57.83
N GLN A 182 8.61 29.50 -57.22
CA GLN A 182 8.81 28.71 -56.01
C GLN A 182 8.26 29.45 -54.78
N VAL A 183 7.39 28.79 -54.01
CA VAL A 183 6.87 29.31 -52.75
C VAL A 183 7.87 29.03 -51.64
N ALA A 184 8.53 30.07 -51.12
CA ALA A 184 9.59 29.93 -50.12
C ALA A 184 9.13 29.32 -48.78
N ARG A 185 7.86 29.50 -48.40
CA ARG A 185 7.25 28.93 -47.18
C ARG A 185 5.86 28.38 -47.47
N PRO A 186 5.75 27.13 -47.93
CA PRO A 186 4.46 26.49 -48.15
C PRO A 186 3.70 26.33 -46.82
N GLN A 187 2.46 26.83 -46.76
CA GLN A 187 1.63 26.73 -45.55
C GLN A 187 0.93 25.37 -45.51
N LEU A 188 1.41 24.49 -44.62
CA LEU A 188 0.85 23.16 -44.37
C LEU A 188 0.31 23.10 -42.93
N ASP A 189 -0.98 22.87 -42.78
CA ASP A 189 -1.59 22.68 -41.47
C ASP A 189 -1.31 21.28 -40.88
N ARG A 190 -1.69 21.07 -39.61
CA ARG A 190 -1.49 19.78 -38.91
C ARG A 190 -2.29 18.61 -39.51
N ASN A 191 -3.30 18.88 -40.33
CA ASN A 191 -4.16 17.87 -40.97
C ASN A 191 -3.69 17.52 -42.40
N GLY A 192 -2.59 18.12 -42.87
CA GLY A 192 -2.06 17.88 -44.20
C GLY A 192 -2.75 18.69 -45.30
N VAL A 193 -3.30 19.87 -45.00
CA VAL A 193 -3.87 20.78 -46.01
C VAL A 193 -2.82 21.79 -46.44
N LEU A 194 -2.41 21.73 -47.71
CA LEU A 194 -1.44 22.64 -48.33
C LEU A 194 -2.18 23.80 -49.01
N TRP A 195 -1.95 25.03 -48.56
CA TRP A 195 -2.60 26.22 -49.13
C TRP A 195 -1.86 26.74 -50.38
N LEU A 196 -2.62 27.10 -51.43
CA LEU A 196 -2.10 27.55 -52.73
C LEU A 196 -2.11 29.07 -52.94
N VAL A 197 -2.83 29.82 -52.10
CA VAL A 197 -3.03 31.27 -52.23
C VAL A 197 -2.55 31.94 -50.94
N SER A 198 -1.70 32.96 -51.06
CA SER A 198 -1.37 33.85 -49.92
C SER A 198 -2.62 34.66 -49.54
N GLN A 199 -2.86 34.87 -48.25
CA GLN A 199 -4.03 35.62 -47.72
C GLN A 199 -4.21 37.06 -48.26
N GLN A 200 -3.28 37.58 -49.06
CA GLN A 200 -3.32 38.93 -49.63
C GLN A 200 -4.14 39.07 -50.94
N ASP A 201 -4.54 37.98 -51.60
CA ASP A 201 -5.37 38.03 -52.82
C ASP A 201 -6.80 37.54 -52.58
N GLN A 202 -7.53 38.23 -51.71
CA GLN A 202 -9.00 38.15 -51.69
C GLN A 202 -9.61 39.40 -52.35
N PRO A 203 -10.44 39.24 -53.39
CA PRO A 203 -11.41 40.27 -53.74
C PRO A 203 -12.45 40.31 -52.61
N GLU A 204 -12.58 41.48 -51.96
CA GLU A 204 -13.70 41.81 -51.08
C GLU A 204 -15.02 41.61 -51.84
N LEU A 205 -15.74 40.56 -51.49
CA LEU A 205 -17.13 40.33 -51.88
C LEU A 205 -17.87 39.84 -50.64
N GLU A 206 -18.39 40.80 -49.85
CA GLU A 206 -19.80 40.88 -49.43
C GLU A 206 -20.00 42.08 -48.48
N ALA A 207 -21.19 42.69 -48.59
CA ALA A 207 -21.61 43.92 -47.92
C ALA A 207 -21.58 43.84 -46.37
N PRO A 208 -21.50 44.98 -45.64
CA PRO A 208 -21.27 44.98 -44.20
C PRO A 208 -22.42 44.33 -43.41
N GLN A 209 -22.16 43.20 -42.75
CA GLN A 209 -22.89 42.83 -41.54
C GLN A 209 -22.33 43.65 -40.37
N ALA A 210 -23.22 44.19 -39.54
CA ALA A 210 -22.82 44.95 -38.36
C ALA A 210 -21.94 44.08 -37.43
N ASP A 211 -20.80 44.63 -37.01
CA ASP A 211 -19.93 44.00 -36.03
C ASP A 211 -20.71 43.81 -34.72
N SER A 212 -20.78 42.57 -34.19
CA SER A 212 -21.36 42.31 -32.88
C SER A 212 -20.42 41.45 -32.03
N LEU A 213 -20.46 41.68 -30.71
CA LEU A 213 -19.60 41.04 -29.74
C LEU A 213 -20.41 40.75 -28.47
N ALA A 214 -20.38 39.51 -28.00
CA ALA A 214 -20.96 39.14 -26.71
C ALA A 214 -19.92 38.41 -25.87
N ILE A 215 -19.68 38.90 -24.65
CA ILE A 215 -18.65 38.37 -23.75
C ILE A 215 -19.31 37.86 -22.48
N ARG A 216 -18.86 36.69 -22.01
CA ARG A 216 -19.22 36.15 -20.69
C ARG A 216 -17.95 35.77 -19.95
N VAL A 217 -17.92 36.08 -18.66
CA VAL A 217 -16.76 35.81 -17.81
C VAL A 217 -17.20 34.94 -16.63
N TYR A 218 -16.54 33.80 -16.51
CA TYR A 218 -16.70 32.87 -15.40
C TYR A 218 -15.37 32.73 -14.69
N ARG A 219 -15.40 32.61 -13.36
CA ARG A 219 -14.17 32.34 -12.59
C ARG A 219 -14.32 31.16 -11.68
N LYS A 220 -13.29 30.33 -11.59
CA LYS A 220 -13.17 29.28 -10.59
C LYS A 220 -12.05 29.62 -9.62
N LEU A 221 -12.41 29.85 -8.36
CA LEU A 221 -11.48 30.05 -7.26
C LEU A 221 -11.23 28.71 -6.56
N GLU A 222 -9.99 28.27 -6.52
CA GLU A 222 -9.57 27.03 -5.84
C GLU A 222 -8.87 27.40 -4.53
N ASP A 223 -9.44 26.98 -3.39
CA ASP A 223 -8.89 27.19 -2.04
C ASP A 223 -7.65 26.33 -1.83
N ASP A 224 -6.48 26.82 -2.24
CA ASP A 224 -5.17 26.19 -2.05
C ASP A 224 -4.17 27.26 -1.57
N ILE A 225 -2.94 26.83 -1.27
CA ILE A 225 -1.81 27.73 -1.00
C ILE A 225 -0.77 27.51 -2.12
N PRO A 226 -0.55 28.51 -3.02
CA PRO A 226 -1.29 29.76 -3.14
C PRO A 226 -2.73 29.56 -3.60
N LEU A 227 -3.57 30.57 -3.38
CA LEU A 227 -4.93 30.61 -3.90
C LEU A 227 -4.88 30.64 -5.44
N ARG A 228 -5.65 29.80 -6.13
CA ARG A 228 -5.64 29.74 -7.60
C ARG A 228 -6.95 30.24 -8.17
N LEU A 229 -6.88 30.90 -9.31
CA LEU A 229 -8.03 31.42 -10.02
C LEU A 229 -7.93 31.02 -11.50
N THR A 230 -8.96 30.38 -12.01
CA THR A 230 -9.12 30.14 -13.45
C THR A 230 -10.19 31.08 -13.97
N THR A 231 -9.81 32.04 -14.82
CA THR A 231 -10.75 32.96 -15.49
C THR A 231 -11.04 32.43 -16.89
N ARG A 232 -12.31 32.07 -17.14
CA ARG A 232 -12.81 31.65 -18.45
C ARG A 232 -13.58 32.80 -19.09
N VAL A 233 -13.13 33.22 -20.27
CA VAL A 233 -13.78 34.23 -21.10
C VAL A 233 -14.36 33.53 -22.33
N GLU A 234 -15.68 33.55 -22.45
CA GLU A 234 -16.39 33.10 -23.64
C GLU A 234 -16.73 34.31 -24.52
N ILE A 235 -16.33 34.25 -25.79
CA ILE A 235 -16.47 35.34 -26.74
C ILE A 235 -17.26 34.85 -27.95
N GLU A 236 -18.39 35.49 -28.24
CA GLU A 236 -19.16 35.29 -29.47
C GLU A 236 -18.96 36.53 -30.36
N VAL A 237 -18.37 36.35 -31.55
CA VAL A 237 -18.02 37.44 -32.48
C VAL A 237 -18.75 37.25 -33.80
N ALA A 238 -19.33 38.31 -34.34
CA ALA A 238 -19.74 38.42 -35.73
C ALA A 238 -19.13 39.68 -36.38
N GLY A 239 -19.02 39.66 -37.71
CA GLY A 239 -18.44 40.76 -38.49
C GLY A 239 -17.04 40.46 -39.00
N ARG A 240 -16.15 41.45 -39.01
CA ARG A 240 -14.79 41.30 -39.58
C ARG A 240 -13.76 40.88 -38.53
N ASP A 241 -12.68 40.23 -39.00
CA ASP A 241 -11.47 39.99 -38.22
C ASP A 241 -10.89 41.34 -37.75
N ARG A 242 -10.68 41.48 -36.44
CA ARG A 242 -10.20 42.74 -35.83
C ARG A 242 -9.50 42.49 -34.50
N GLU A 243 -8.61 43.39 -34.10
CA GLU A 243 -8.07 43.37 -32.74
C GLU A 243 -9.00 44.08 -31.78
N ALA A 244 -9.17 43.52 -30.57
CA ALA A 244 -9.88 44.14 -29.47
C ALA A 244 -9.03 44.12 -28.19
N LEU A 245 -9.20 45.16 -27.37
CA LEU A 245 -8.54 45.30 -26.08
C LEU A 245 -9.60 45.32 -24.99
N PHE A 246 -9.57 44.34 -24.10
CA PHE A 246 -10.51 44.20 -22.99
C PHE A 246 -9.94 44.76 -21.68
N PRO A 247 -10.80 45.06 -20.69
CA PRO A 247 -10.40 45.49 -19.34
C PRO A 247 -9.38 44.56 -18.67
N PRO A 248 -8.73 45.02 -17.57
CA PRO A 248 -7.84 44.17 -16.78
C PRO A 248 -8.50 42.85 -16.38
N LEU A 249 -7.87 41.73 -16.74
CA LEU A 249 -8.49 40.42 -16.54
C LEU A 249 -8.31 39.90 -15.11
N LEU A 250 -7.15 40.12 -14.50
CA LEU A 250 -6.78 39.54 -13.22
C LEU A 250 -7.19 40.45 -12.05
N PRO A 251 -7.73 39.90 -10.94
CA PRO A 251 -7.97 40.69 -9.73
C PRO A 251 -6.65 41.17 -9.12
N GLU A 252 -6.74 42.14 -8.21
CA GLU A 252 -5.55 42.71 -7.57
C GLU A 252 -4.67 41.63 -6.90
N GLY A 253 -3.37 41.71 -7.15
CA GLY A 253 -2.34 40.80 -6.63
C GLY A 253 -2.29 39.40 -7.28
N PHE A 254 -3.20 39.06 -8.20
CA PHE A 254 -3.09 37.81 -8.95
C PHE A 254 -2.04 37.91 -10.05
N VAL A 255 -1.26 36.84 -10.20
CA VAL A 255 -0.18 36.71 -11.17
C VAL A 255 -0.55 35.63 -12.19
N PRO A 256 -0.40 35.87 -13.51
CA PRO A 256 -0.73 34.87 -14.52
C PRO A 256 0.17 33.65 -14.40
N ALA A 257 -0.39 32.46 -14.67
CA ALA A 257 0.30 31.17 -14.65
C ALA A 257 0.27 30.47 -16.01
N ALA A 258 -0.82 30.61 -16.75
CA ALA A 258 -0.98 30.11 -18.12
C ALA A 258 -2.11 30.85 -18.85
N ILE A 259 -2.00 30.95 -20.18
CA ILE A 259 -3.07 31.41 -21.07
C ILE A 259 -3.31 30.31 -22.10
N HIS A 260 -4.53 29.81 -22.17
CA HIS A 260 -4.98 28.83 -23.16
C HIS A 260 -6.06 29.48 -24.03
N SER A 261 -5.77 29.69 -25.31
CA SER A 261 -6.73 30.23 -26.27
C SER A 261 -6.48 29.69 -27.67
N SER A 262 -7.55 29.51 -28.44
CA SER A 262 -7.50 29.24 -29.87
C SER A 262 -7.39 30.51 -30.71
N LEU A 263 -7.67 31.68 -30.12
CA LEU A 263 -7.42 32.98 -30.73
C LEU A 263 -6.02 33.48 -30.31
N PRO A 264 -5.31 34.19 -31.20
CA PRO A 264 -4.13 34.95 -30.78
C PRO A 264 -4.52 35.94 -29.69
N ALA A 265 -4.01 35.74 -28.48
CA ALA A 265 -4.34 36.52 -27.30
C ALA A 265 -3.10 36.77 -26.44
N LYS A 266 -3.05 37.95 -25.82
CA LYS A 266 -1.92 38.41 -25.00
C LYS A 266 -2.45 39.24 -23.83
N LEU A 267 -1.93 39.00 -22.64
CA LEU A 267 -2.05 39.96 -21.52
C LEU A 267 -0.98 41.03 -21.67
N GLU A 268 -1.41 42.28 -21.73
CA GLU A 268 -0.51 43.44 -21.71
C GLU A 268 0.05 43.67 -20.30
N PRO A 269 1.21 44.35 -20.16
CA PRO A 269 1.74 44.73 -18.85
C PRO A 269 0.76 45.54 -17.98
N SER A 270 -0.22 46.21 -18.59
CA SER A 270 -1.31 46.91 -17.90
C SER A 270 -2.38 45.97 -17.31
N GLY A 271 -2.30 44.67 -17.56
CA GLY A 271 -3.30 43.66 -17.18
C GLY A 271 -4.45 43.51 -18.18
N GLN A 272 -4.58 44.39 -19.17
CA GLN A 272 -5.59 44.33 -20.23
C GLN A 272 -5.37 43.12 -21.14
N LEU A 273 -6.46 42.51 -21.59
CA LEU A 273 -6.42 41.35 -22.49
C LEU A 273 -6.58 41.82 -23.94
N ARG A 274 -5.52 41.69 -24.75
CA ARG A 274 -5.57 41.91 -26.20
C ARG A 274 -5.89 40.60 -26.92
N VAL A 275 -6.89 40.61 -27.79
CA VAL A 275 -7.31 39.43 -28.56
C VAL A 275 -7.52 39.80 -30.02
N GLN A 276 -7.02 38.97 -30.93
CA GLN A 276 -7.37 39.04 -32.35
C GLN A 276 -8.70 38.29 -32.56
N LEU A 277 -9.80 39.03 -32.63
CA LEU A 277 -11.14 38.51 -32.81
C LEU A 277 -11.34 38.00 -34.24
N ARG A 278 -11.99 36.83 -34.35
CA ARG A 278 -12.45 36.23 -35.61
C ARG A 278 -13.92 35.83 -35.46
N PRO A 279 -14.74 35.80 -36.51
CA PRO A 279 -16.12 35.34 -36.43
C PRO A 279 -16.23 33.93 -35.86
N GLY A 280 -17.15 33.73 -34.92
CA GLY A 280 -17.39 32.43 -34.28
C GLY A 280 -17.55 32.51 -32.77
N ARG A 281 -17.51 31.34 -32.13
CA ARG A 281 -17.53 31.17 -30.68
C ARG A 281 -16.16 30.72 -30.22
N TRP A 282 -15.59 31.44 -29.27
CA TRP A 282 -14.24 31.21 -28.79
C TRP A 282 -14.21 31.17 -27.27
N GLN A 283 -13.27 30.40 -26.74
CA GLN A 283 -13.02 30.27 -25.32
C GLN A 283 -11.56 30.63 -25.05
N LEU A 284 -11.33 31.41 -24.01
CA LEU A 284 -10.03 31.77 -23.51
C LEU A 284 -9.98 31.51 -22.01
N ASP A 285 -9.03 30.67 -21.58
CA ASP A 285 -8.82 30.33 -20.18
C ASP A 285 -7.49 30.92 -19.69
N VAL A 286 -7.54 31.71 -18.63
CA VAL A 286 -6.35 32.26 -17.96
C VAL A 286 -6.28 31.70 -16.56
N ALA A 287 -5.26 30.91 -16.29
CA ALA A 287 -4.92 30.48 -14.94
C ALA A 287 -4.05 31.54 -14.28
N SER A 288 -4.33 31.88 -13.03
CA SER A 288 -3.55 32.77 -12.18
C SER A 288 -3.50 32.26 -10.75
N HIS A 289 -2.57 32.80 -9.97
CA HIS A 289 -2.43 32.49 -8.55
C HIS A 289 -2.14 33.76 -7.76
N GLN A 290 -2.44 33.72 -6.47
CA GLN A 290 -2.17 34.79 -5.54
C GLN A 290 -1.15 34.29 -4.49
N PRO A 291 0.09 34.82 -4.47
CA PRO A 291 1.13 34.35 -3.56
C PRO A 291 0.85 34.62 -2.08
N ASN A 292 0.02 35.62 -1.75
CA ASN A 292 -0.27 36.02 -0.36
C ASN A 292 -1.62 35.49 0.15
N ALA A 293 -1.79 35.48 1.48
CA ALA A 293 -3.10 35.21 2.08
C ALA A 293 -4.08 36.34 1.76
N LEU A 294 -5.32 36.00 1.38
CA LEU A 294 -6.40 36.95 1.14
C LEU A 294 -7.57 36.69 2.08
N THR A 295 -8.18 37.79 2.52
CA THR A 295 -9.44 37.81 3.27
C THR A 295 -10.61 38.30 2.42
N GLU A 296 -10.34 38.96 1.30
CA GLU A 296 -11.37 39.47 0.40
C GLU A 296 -10.90 39.49 -1.06
N LEU A 297 -11.88 39.45 -1.97
CA LEU A 297 -11.70 39.47 -3.42
C LEU A 297 -12.71 40.43 -4.05
N ALA A 298 -12.27 41.12 -5.11
CA ALA A 298 -13.07 42.08 -5.86
C ALA A 298 -12.95 41.81 -7.37
N LEU A 299 -13.93 42.29 -8.14
CA LEU A 299 -13.76 42.38 -9.59
C LEU A 299 -12.62 43.37 -9.93
N PRO A 300 -11.86 43.12 -11.01
CA PRO A 300 -10.92 44.12 -11.53
C PRO A 300 -11.68 45.37 -11.97
N ILE A 301 -11.32 46.53 -11.43
CA ILE A 301 -11.95 47.80 -11.80
C ILE A 301 -11.12 48.44 -12.92
N PRO A 302 -11.68 48.63 -14.14
CA PRO A 302 -10.95 49.29 -15.23
C PRO A 302 -10.67 50.76 -14.88
N GLN A 303 -9.46 51.24 -15.22
CA GLN A 303 -9.15 52.67 -15.11
C GLN A 303 -9.86 53.46 -16.23
N ALA A 304 -9.91 54.79 -16.09
CA ALA A 304 -10.51 55.67 -17.10
C ALA A 304 -9.89 55.42 -18.49
N GLY A 305 -10.71 55.08 -19.48
CA GLY A 305 -10.27 54.75 -20.84
C GLY A 305 -9.92 53.27 -21.10
N GLN A 306 -10.05 52.38 -20.09
CA GLN A 306 -9.80 50.94 -20.21
C GLN A 306 -11.08 50.08 -20.21
N ALA A 307 -12.25 50.71 -20.10
CA ALA A 307 -13.54 50.02 -20.16
C ALA A 307 -13.88 49.63 -21.62
N HIS A 308 -14.62 48.53 -21.77
CA HIS A 308 -15.14 48.07 -23.07
C HIS A 308 -16.63 47.81 -22.90
N ASP A 309 -17.46 48.36 -23.79
CA ASP A 309 -18.93 48.37 -23.63
C ASP A 309 -19.55 46.96 -23.58
N ASP A 310 -18.96 45.99 -24.30
CA ASP A 310 -19.40 44.59 -24.30
C ASP A 310 -18.89 43.74 -23.12
N TRP A 311 -18.07 44.30 -22.21
CA TRP A 311 -17.61 43.55 -21.03
C TRP A 311 -18.73 43.44 -19.99
N PRO A 312 -19.00 42.25 -19.43
CA PRO A 312 -20.16 42.06 -18.57
C PRO A 312 -20.05 42.86 -17.25
N ALA A 313 -21.13 43.55 -16.88
CA ALA A 313 -21.22 44.29 -15.61
C ALA A 313 -21.29 43.38 -14.36
N SER A 314 -21.54 42.08 -14.54
CA SER A 314 -21.50 41.09 -13.48
C SER A 314 -20.88 39.78 -13.96
N GLU A 315 -20.10 39.15 -13.10
CA GLU A 315 -19.46 37.86 -13.37
C GLU A 315 -20.03 36.77 -12.45
N ILE A 316 -19.88 35.50 -12.86
CA ILE A 316 -20.23 34.35 -12.01
C ILE A 316 -18.95 33.66 -11.58
N TRP A 317 -18.77 33.54 -10.26
CA TRP A 317 -17.61 32.92 -9.64
C TRP A 317 -18.05 31.64 -8.95
N VAL A 318 -17.28 30.56 -9.10
CA VAL A 318 -17.44 29.33 -8.32
C VAL A 318 -16.27 29.17 -7.37
N VAL A 319 -16.54 28.66 -6.17
CA VAL A 319 -15.50 28.38 -5.18
C VAL A 319 -15.39 26.87 -4.98
N GLN A 320 -14.22 26.32 -5.26
CA GLN A 320 -13.84 24.95 -4.94
C GLN A 320 -13.18 24.93 -3.56
N PRO A 321 -13.89 24.49 -2.50
CA PRO A 321 -13.34 24.48 -1.14
C PRO A 321 -12.32 23.35 -0.95
N ASN A 322 -11.38 23.55 -0.01
CA ASN A 322 -10.43 22.52 0.40
C ASN A 322 -10.52 22.27 1.91
N PRO A 323 -11.47 21.43 2.36
CA PRO A 323 -11.73 21.21 3.79
C PRO A 323 -10.57 20.57 4.56
N ALA A 324 -9.59 19.98 3.86
CA ALA A 324 -8.36 19.46 4.48
C ALA A 324 -7.42 20.59 4.91
N LEU A 325 -7.37 21.67 4.13
CA LEU A 325 -6.59 22.88 4.42
C LEU A 325 -7.33 23.74 5.46
N ARG A 326 -8.61 24.06 5.21
CA ARG A 326 -9.45 24.87 6.09
C ARG A 326 -10.93 24.77 5.73
N THR A 327 -11.78 25.10 6.69
CA THR A 327 -13.22 25.32 6.46
C THR A 327 -13.45 26.80 6.17
N LEU A 328 -13.87 27.08 4.94
CA LEU A 328 -14.06 28.43 4.41
C LEU A 328 -15.55 28.76 4.29
N GLU A 329 -15.99 29.89 4.85
CA GLU A 329 -17.30 30.48 4.62
C GLU A 329 -17.16 31.69 3.69
N ILE A 330 -18.02 31.80 2.68
CA ILE A 330 -18.02 32.90 1.71
C ILE A 330 -19.09 33.91 2.11
N GLY A 331 -18.68 35.17 2.32
CA GLY A 331 -19.57 36.28 2.66
C GLY A 331 -19.53 37.42 1.63
N GLY A 332 -20.42 38.41 1.78
CA GLY A 332 -20.39 39.66 1.00
C GLY A 332 -20.83 39.58 -0.47
N VAL A 333 -21.31 38.41 -0.93
CA VAL A 333 -21.77 38.16 -2.31
C VAL A 333 -23.05 37.31 -2.35
N ASP A 334 -23.87 37.50 -3.38
CA ASP A 334 -25.10 36.74 -3.59
C ASP A 334 -24.80 35.33 -4.13
N THR A 335 -25.41 34.32 -3.52
CA THR A 335 -25.33 32.92 -3.99
C THR A 335 -26.38 32.67 -5.07
N ILE A 336 -26.01 31.95 -6.13
CA ILE A 336 -26.92 31.57 -7.22
C ILE A 336 -26.89 30.06 -7.46
N ASP A 337 -27.94 29.50 -8.06
CA ASP A 337 -28.01 28.08 -8.42
C ASP A 337 -27.13 27.79 -9.66
N PRO A 338 -26.01 27.03 -9.53
CA PRO A 338 -25.13 26.74 -10.65
C PRO A 338 -25.82 26.01 -11.81
N GLN A 339 -26.87 25.23 -11.55
CA GLN A 339 -27.59 24.46 -12.57
C GLN A 339 -28.42 25.33 -13.52
N GLN A 340 -28.76 26.55 -13.08
CA GLN A 340 -29.50 27.54 -13.87
C GLN A 340 -28.57 28.53 -14.59
N THR A 341 -27.26 28.27 -14.59
CA THR A 341 -26.25 29.09 -15.26
C THR A 341 -25.68 28.39 -16.49
N ARG A 342 -24.94 29.15 -17.31
CA ARG A 342 -24.14 28.62 -18.42
C ARG A 342 -22.72 28.21 -17.97
N LEU A 343 -22.48 28.02 -16.68
CA LEU A 343 -21.18 27.56 -16.18
C LEU A 343 -20.75 26.26 -16.88
N PRO A 344 -19.44 26.03 -17.06
CA PRO A 344 -18.89 24.76 -17.50
C PRO A 344 -19.42 23.59 -16.67
N ALA A 345 -19.68 22.43 -17.30
CA ALA A 345 -20.30 21.28 -16.63
C ALA A 345 -19.52 20.81 -15.39
N ASP A 346 -18.20 20.85 -15.47
CA ASP A 346 -17.26 20.51 -14.39
C ASP A 346 -17.26 21.54 -13.23
N TRP A 347 -17.77 22.75 -13.46
CA TRP A 347 -17.83 23.82 -12.44
C TRP A 347 -19.18 23.86 -11.71
N ARG A 348 -20.25 23.29 -12.29
CA ARG A 348 -21.61 23.30 -11.71
C ARG A 348 -21.76 22.49 -10.41
N GLN A 349 -20.76 21.69 -10.05
CA GLN A 349 -20.72 20.95 -8.78
C GLN A 349 -20.34 21.82 -7.58
N PHE A 350 -19.82 23.04 -7.82
CA PHE A 350 -19.36 23.96 -6.77
C PHE A 350 -20.38 25.07 -6.49
N HIS A 351 -20.27 25.70 -5.33
CA HIS A 351 -21.10 26.87 -4.99
C HIS A 351 -20.78 28.04 -5.93
N ALA A 352 -21.82 28.64 -6.51
CA ALA A 352 -21.71 29.76 -7.44
C ALA A 352 -22.21 31.06 -6.80
N TYR A 353 -21.50 32.15 -7.10
CA TYR A 353 -21.74 33.48 -6.58
C TYR A 353 -21.76 34.48 -7.72
N ARG A 354 -22.62 35.49 -7.62
CA ARG A 354 -22.67 36.61 -8.57
C ARG A 354 -21.93 37.80 -8.01
N LEU A 355 -20.94 38.31 -8.74
CA LEU A 355 -20.16 39.48 -8.36
C LEU A 355 -20.48 40.66 -9.29
N THR A 356 -20.58 41.85 -8.72
CA THR A 356 -20.65 43.16 -9.39
C THR A 356 -19.54 44.08 -8.87
N ALA A 357 -19.35 45.23 -9.52
CA ALA A 357 -18.30 46.20 -9.14
C ALA A 357 -18.42 46.68 -7.66
N ASP A 358 -19.63 46.69 -7.11
CA ASP A 358 -19.95 47.14 -5.75
C ASP A 358 -19.83 46.04 -4.68
N THR A 359 -19.68 44.78 -5.09
CA THR A 359 -19.57 43.64 -4.17
C THR A 359 -18.11 43.29 -3.85
N ARG A 360 -17.90 42.66 -2.70
CA ARG A 360 -16.61 42.12 -2.25
C ARG A 360 -16.85 40.73 -1.69
N MET A 361 -16.21 39.72 -2.28
CA MET A 361 -16.28 38.34 -1.79
C MET A 361 -15.35 38.19 -0.59
N GLN A 362 -15.92 37.96 0.59
CA GLN A 362 -15.19 37.76 1.85
C GLN A 362 -14.87 36.28 2.04
N LEU A 363 -13.62 35.99 2.41
CA LEU A 363 -13.10 34.65 2.68
C LEU A 363 -12.95 34.48 4.20
N VAL A 364 -13.98 33.95 4.86
CA VAL A 364 -14.02 33.81 6.32
C VAL A 364 -13.57 32.41 6.74
N GLU A 365 -12.37 32.32 7.31
CA GLU A 365 -11.82 31.06 7.83
C GLU A 365 -12.47 30.69 9.17
N LYS A 366 -13.15 29.54 9.24
CA LYS A 366 -13.80 29.04 10.47
C LYS A 366 -12.93 28.08 11.26
N ARG A 367 -12.13 27.29 10.55
CA ARG A 367 -11.26 26.28 11.13
C ARG A 367 -10.12 26.00 10.17
N ARG A 368 -8.91 25.85 10.69
CA ARG A 368 -7.70 25.55 9.92
C ARG A 368 -7.17 24.15 10.22
N GLY A 369 -6.86 23.37 9.19
CA GLY A 369 -6.33 22.01 9.32
C GLY A 369 -7.19 21.10 10.20
N ASP A 370 -6.53 20.19 10.93
CA ASP A 370 -7.14 19.33 11.96
C ASP A 370 -6.52 19.62 13.34
N PRO A 371 -6.94 20.73 14.01
CA PRO A 371 -6.34 21.16 15.28
C PRO A 371 -6.75 20.24 16.45
N HIS A 372 -7.84 19.50 16.29
CA HIS A 372 -8.35 18.56 17.28
C HIS A 372 -8.70 17.24 16.58
N PRO A 373 -7.70 16.38 16.30
CA PRO A 373 -7.93 15.08 15.70
C PRO A 373 -8.93 14.25 16.52
N ALA A 374 -9.64 13.35 15.84
CA ALA A 374 -10.59 12.44 16.48
C ALA A 374 -9.91 11.62 17.59
N ALA A 375 -10.70 11.13 18.55
CA ALA A 375 -10.18 10.22 19.57
C ALA A 375 -9.62 8.92 18.93
N ASN A 376 -8.70 8.27 19.64
CA ASN A 376 -8.18 6.96 19.25
C ASN A 376 -9.32 5.93 19.36
N GLN A 377 -9.40 5.00 18.41
CA GLN A 377 -10.39 3.92 18.39
C GLN A 377 -9.67 2.59 18.58
N LEU A 378 -9.46 2.20 19.83
CA LEU A 378 -8.60 1.06 20.19
C LEU A 378 -9.39 -0.02 20.93
N LYS A 379 -9.01 -1.27 20.72
CA LYS A 379 -9.57 -2.44 21.40
C LYS A 379 -8.45 -3.18 22.12
N LEU A 380 -8.70 -3.59 23.35
CA LEU A 380 -7.78 -4.35 24.19
C LEU A 380 -8.28 -5.79 24.36
N LYS A 381 -7.47 -6.76 23.94
CA LYS A 381 -7.65 -8.17 24.27
C LYS A 381 -6.49 -8.61 25.14
N ARG A 382 -6.78 -9.00 26.38
CA ARG A 382 -5.78 -9.33 27.40
C ARG A 382 -5.88 -10.78 27.84
N GLN A 383 -4.73 -11.41 28.04
CA GLN A 383 -4.59 -12.68 28.73
C GLN A 383 -3.87 -12.44 30.05
N LEU A 384 -4.37 -13.03 31.13
CA LEU A 384 -3.84 -12.90 32.48
C LEU A 384 -3.54 -14.28 33.05
N TRP A 385 -2.30 -14.56 33.42
CA TRP A 385 -1.93 -15.80 34.11
C TRP A 385 -1.53 -15.47 35.54
N LEU A 386 -2.23 -16.07 36.49
CA LEU A 386 -1.80 -16.06 37.89
C LEU A 386 -0.67 -17.06 38.08
N ASP A 387 0.43 -16.61 38.68
CA ASP A 387 1.52 -17.50 39.07
C ASP A 387 1.02 -18.59 40.02
N PHE A 388 1.64 -19.77 40.01
CA PHE A 388 1.28 -20.87 40.92
C PHE A 388 1.40 -20.47 42.41
N SER A 389 2.28 -19.50 42.73
CA SER A 389 2.41 -18.93 44.08
C SER A 389 1.23 -18.03 44.48
N GLY A 390 0.49 -17.49 43.51
CA GLY A 390 -0.56 -16.50 43.73
C GLY A 390 -0.09 -15.07 43.92
N ASN A 391 1.21 -14.77 43.80
CA ASN A 391 1.75 -13.46 44.16
C ASN A 391 1.80 -12.44 43.01
N GLN A 392 1.89 -12.91 41.77
CA GLN A 392 2.05 -12.05 40.59
C GLN A 392 1.20 -12.55 39.43
N LEU A 393 0.90 -11.64 38.51
CA LEU A 393 0.19 -11.88 37.27
C LEU A 393 1.13 -11.59 36.08
N THR A 394 1.17 -12.52 35.14
CA THR A 394 1.72 -12.26 33.80
C THR A 394 0.59 -11.78 32.90
N VAL A 395 0.80 -10.65 32.24
CA VAL A 395 -0.21 -9.98 31.41
C VAL A 395 0.29 -9.94 29.98
N GLU A 396 -0.47 -10.51 29.06
CA GLU A 396 -0.24 -10.37 27.63
C GLU A 396 -1.38 -9.54 27.04
N ASP A 397 -1.04 -8.41 26.46
CA ASP A 397 -1.97 -7.46 25.86
C ASP A 397 -1.85 -7.48 24.35
N GLN A 398 -2.98 -7.57 23.67
CA GLN A 398 -3.12 -7.32 22.25
C GLN A 398 -4.00 -6.08 22.06
N ILE A 399 -3.41 -5.00 21.58
CA ILE A 399 -4.10 -3.74 21.27
C ILE A 399 -4.23 -3.62 19.76
N SER A 400 -5.46 -3.40 19.28
CA SER A 400 -5.73 -3.22 17.85
C SER A 400 -6.69 -2.07 17.58
N GLY A 401 -6.55 -1.38 16.44
CA GLY A 401 -7.45 -0.30 16.04
C GLY A 401 -6.73 0.85 15.35
N THR A 402 -7.29 2.06 15.46
CA THR A 402 -6.75 3.26 14.80
C THR A 402 -6.29 4.32 15.79
N MET A 403 -5.01 4.69 15.71
CA MET A 403 -4.42 5.86 16.38
C MET A 403 -4.69 7.12 15.55
N ASN A 404 -5.29 8.12 16.17
CA ASN A 404 -5.58 9.42 15.55
C ASN A 404 -4.83 10.57 16.24
N ARG A 405 -4.41 10.39 17.50
CA ARG A 405 -3.67 11.38 18.32
C ARG A 405 -2.77 10.70 19.35
N GLY A 406 -1.86 11.46 19.95
CA GLY A 406 -1.04 11.04 21.10
C GLY A 406 0.23 10.25 20.74
N TRP A 407 0.30 9.55 19.60
CA TRP A 407 1.45 8.86 18.98
C TRP A 407 2.46 8.15 19.91
N ARG A 408 2.05 7.86 21.14
CA ARG A 408 2.74 7.17 22.22
C ARG A 408 1.68 6.52 23.09
N LEU A 409 1.94 5.30 23.58
CA LEU A 409 1.10 4.64 24.58
C LEU A 409 1.93 4.41 25.84
N ASP A 410 1.49 4.99 26.94
CA ASP A 410 2.11 4.87 28.24
C ASP A 410 1.38 3.84 29.11
N MET A 411 2.15 3.13 29.92
CA MET A 411 1.68 2.13 30.85
C MET A 411 1.96 2.61 32.28
N ARG A 412 0.98 2.43 33.17
CA ARG A 412 1.09 2.84 34.57
C ARG A 412 2.23 2.09 35.27
N PRO A 413 2.97 2.72 36.20
CA PRO A 413 4.13 2.13 36.87
C PRO A 413 3.88 0.81 37.64
N GLN A 414 2.63 0.52 38.02
CA GLN A 414 2.22 -0.73 38.67
C GLN A 414 2.38 -1.96 37.77
N TYR A 415 2.47 -1.74 36.45
CA TYR A 415 2.72 -2.76 35.45
C TYR A 415 4.16 -2.63 34.95
N ARG A 416 4.96 -3.67 35.18
CA ARG A 416 6.33 -3.75 34.67
C ARG A 416 6.27 -4.23 33.22
N LEU A 417 6.19 -3.31 32.28
CA LEU A 417 6.21 -3.58 30.85
C LEU A 417 7.57 -4.20 30.48
N GLY A 418 7.56 -5.45 30.04
CA GLY A 418 8.76 -6.24 29.81
C GLY A 418 9.14 -6.39 28.34
N SER A 419 8.15 -6.45 27.44
CA SER A 419 8.39 -6.42 25.99
C SER A 419 7.20 -5.84 25.26
N ALA A 420 7.45 -5.30 24.08
CA ALA A 420 6.41 -4.85 23.17
C ALA A 420 6.82 -5.05 21.71
N THR A 421 5.84 -5.40 20.89
CA THR A 421 5.96 -5.48 19.44
C THR A 421 4.82 -4.72 18.80
N VAL A 422 5.10 -4.05 17.69
CA VAL A 422 4.10 -3.36 16.87
C VAL A 422 4.21 -3.94 15.47
N ASN A 423 3.12 -4.48 14.93
CA ASN A 423 3.10 -5.15 13.63
C ASN A 423 4.18 -6.25 13.49
N ALA A 424 4.38 -7.04 14.57
CA ALA A 424 5.41 -8.08 14.70
C ALA A 424 6.88 -7.60 14.71
N GLU A 425 7.13 -6.30 14.77
CA GLU A 425 8.46 -5.73 14.99
C GLU A 425 8.67 -5.36 16.46
N PRO A 426 9.79 -5.76 17.10
CA PRO A 426 10.13 -5.29 18.44
C PRO A 426 10.19 -3.77 18.53
N ARG A 427 9.66 -3.21 19.62
CA ARG A 427 9.73 -1.79 19.94
C ARG A 427 10.43 -1.61 21.28
N LEU A 428 11.27 -0.58 21.34
CA LEU A 428 11.95 -0.19 22.57
C LEU A 428 10.94 0.39 23.55
N ILE A 429 10.96 -0.10 24.79
CA ILE A 429 10.22 0.50 25.89
C ILE A 429 11.04 1.68 26.41
N THR A 430 10.43 2.85 26.46
CA THR A 430 11.08 4.12 26.81
C THR A 430 10.30 4.85 27.89
N LEU A 431 10.97 5.67 28.69
CA LEU A 431 10.32 6.50 29.70
C LEU A 431 9.68 7.74 29.05
N ALA A 432 8.52 8.15 29.56
CA ALA A 432 7.93 9.45 29.27
C ALA A 432 8.83 10.60 29.78
N ARG A 433 8.54 11.84 29.36
CA ARG A 433 9.38 13.02 29.67
C ARG A 433 9.50 13.34 31.15
N ASP A 434 8.50 12.96 31.94
CA ASP A 434 8.47 13.08 33.39
C ASP A 434 9.24 11.94 34.11
N ALA A 435 9.80 11.00 33.33
CA ALA A 435 10.55 9.84 33.78
C ALA A 435 9.78 8.87 34.70
N THR A 436 8.45 8.90 34.71
CA THR A 436 7.66 8.05 35.61
C THR A 436 6.97 6.87 34.92
N SER A 437 6.42 7.08 33.71
CA SER A 437 5.63 6.06 33.02
C SER A 437 6.42 5.42 31.86
N PRO A 438 6.63 4.09 31.87
CA PRO A 438 7.18 3.37 30.72
C PRO A 438 6.13 3.28 29.61
N GLY A 439 6.57 3.44 28.36
CA GLY A 439 5.68 3.44 27.21
C GLY A 439 6.41 3.18 25.90
N ILE A 440 5.65 3.28 24.81
CA ILE A 440 6.11 2.94 23.47
C ILE A 440 5.71 4.06 22.51
N GLU A 441 6.68 4.52 21.72
CA GLU A 441 6.47 5.46 20.62
C GLU A 441 5.87 4.75 19.39
N LEU A 442 4.85 5.35 18.78
CA LEU A 442 4.07 4.76 17.67
C LEU A 442 4.05 5.68 16.45
N ARG A 443 4.22 5.13 15.25
CA ARG A 443 4.21 5.90 13.98
C ARG A 443 3.25 5.32 12.94
N GLU A 444 2.46 4.34 13.36
CA GLU A 444 1.48 3.63 12.56
C GLU A 444 0.08 4.04 12.97
N GLN A 445 -0.72 4.50 12.00
CA GLN A 445 -2.12 4.86 12.26
C GLN A 445 -2.94 3.59 12.56
N GLN A 446 -2.68 2.50 11.83
CA GLN A 446 -3.27 1.20 12.10
C GLN A 446 -2.36 0.45 13.08
N LEU A 447 -2.87 0.22 14.27
CA LEU A 447 -2.14 -0.39 15.37
C LEU A 447 -2.48 -1.88 15.48
N ASN A 448 -1.47 -2.72 15.55
CA ASN A 448 -1.54 -4.09 16.06
C ASN A 448 -0.33 -4.30 16.98
N LEU A 449 -0.53 -4.00 18.26
CA LEU A 449 0.48 -4.04 19.29
C LEU A 449 0.29 -5.27 20.16
N GLN A 450 1.38 -5.98 20.44
CA GLN A 450 1.43 -7.03 21.44
C GLN A 450 2.44 -6.65 22.52
N ALA A 451 2.04 -6.68 23.77
CA ALA A 451 2.88 -6.32 24.90
C ALA A 451 2.78 -7.36 26.01
N VAL A 452 3.89 -7.61 26.69
CA VAL A 452 3.94 -8.51 27.85
C VAL A 452 4.44 -7.74 29.05
N SER A 453 3.68 -7.78 30.15
CA SER A 453 4.01 -7.12 31.40
C SER A 453 3.80 -8.04 32.61
N ARG A 454 4.37 -7.64 33.76
CA ARG A 454 4.20 -8.30 35.06
C ARG A 454 3.60 -7.31 36.04
N THR A 455 2.64 -7.75 36.84
CA THR A 455 2.06 -6.95 37.92
C THR A 455 1.87 -7.80 39.17
N ASP A 456 1.87 -7.18 40.34
CA ASP A 456 1.67 -7.87 41.61
C ASP A 456 0.17 -8.19 41.80
N ASN A 457 -0.14 -9.32 42.43
CA ASN A 457 -1.52 -9.73 42.70
C ASN A 457 -1.99 -9.13 44.04
N GLY A 458 -3.00 -8.28 43.99
CA GLY A 458 -3.56 -7.59 45.16
C GLY A 458 -3.32 -6.08 45.13
N GLY A 459 -4.41 -5.31 45.01
CA GLY A 459 -4.43 -3.86 44.85
C GLY A 459 -5.58 -3.43 43.93
N ASP A 460 -5.84 -2.12 43.81
CA ASP A 460 -6.79 -1.59 42.84
C ASP A 460 -6.27 -1.87 41.42
N THR A 461 -6.87 -2.85 40.74
CA THR A 461 -6.36 -3.30 39.43
C THR A 461 -6.97 -2.44 38.33
N HIS A 462 -6.19 -1.51 37.78
CA HIS A 462 -6.57 -0.73 36.59
C HIS A 462 -6.35 -1.53 35.31
N LEU A 463 -6.84 -1.04 34.16
CA LEU A 463 -6.46 -1.58 32.85
C LEU A 463 -4.95 -1.48 32.56
N GLY A 464 -4.20 -0.61 33.25
CA GLY A 464 -2.74 -0.52 33.15
C GLY A 464 -2.23 0.40 32.05
N TRP A 465 -2.94 0.56 30.92
CA TRP A 465 -2.60 1.56 29.89
C TRP A 465 -3.27 2.90 30.21
N GLU A 466 -2.55 4.01 30.00
CA GLU A 466 -3.07 5.39 30.14
C GLU A 466 -3.84 5.82 28.88
N GLN A 467 -4.77 4.97 28.43
CA GLN A 467 -5.52 5.13 27.19
C GLN A 467 -6.92 4.54 27.33
N ASP A 468 -7.90 5.25 26.76
CA ASP A 468 -9.28 4.77 26.67
C ASP A 468 -9.43 3.72 25.55
N PHE A 469 -10.28 2.71 25.76
CA PHE A 469 -10.55 1.64 24.80
C PHE A 469 -12.05 1.53 24.49
N ASP A 470 -12.39 1.34 23.22
CA ASP A 470 -13.77 1.11 22.78
C ASP A 470 -14.30 -0.26 23.22
N ASN A 471 -13.41 -1.24 23.37
CA ASN A 471 -13.75 -2.58 23.83
C ASN A 471 -12.59 -3.21 24.60
N VAL A 472 -12.92 -3.85 25.72
CA VAL A 472 -11.98 -4.61 26.53
C VAL A 472 -12.48 -6.04 26.70
N GLN A 473 -11.61 -7.02 26.42
CA GLN A 473 -11.84 -8.43 26.68
C GLN A 473 -10.65 -9.00 27.42
N MET A 474 -10.88 -9.65 28.55
CA MET A 474 -9.83 -10.32 29.31
C MET A 474 -10.12 -11.80 29.48
N THR A 475 -9.07 -12.62 29.45
CA THR A 475 -9.13 -14.03 29.80
C THR A 475 -8.16 -14.29 30.95
N LEU A 476 -8.71 -14.66 32.10
CA LEU A 476 -7.95 -15.03 33.29
C LEU A 476 -7.72 -16.54 33.31
N HIS A 477 -6.46 -16.95 33.35
CA HIS A 477 -6.00 -18.31 33.54
C HIS A 477 -5.61 -18.49 35.00
N LEU A 478 -6.27 -19.43 35.67
CA LEU A 478 -5.99 -19.80 37.05
C LEU A 478 -5.30 -21.17 37.12
N PRO A 479 -4.21 -21.28 37.89
CA PRO A 479 -3.51 -22.55 38.06
C PRO A 479 -4.36 -23.55 38.86
N PRO A 480 -4.00 -24.84 38.87
CA PRO A 480 -4.74 -25.87 39.59
C PRO A 480 -5.00 -25.50 41.05
N GLY A 481 -6.21 -25.77 41.53
CA GLY A 481 -6.65 -25.46 42.90
C GLY A 481 -7.15 -24.03 43.12
N TRP A 482 -6.85 -23.08 42.22
CA TRP A 482 -7.41 -21.73 42.29
C TRP A 482 -8.77 -21.64 41.61
N ARG A 483 -9.68 -20.85 42.17
CA ARG A 483 -11.02 -20.60 41.61
C ARG A 483 -11.41 -19.13 41.68
N LEU A 484 -12.13 -18.65 40.67
CA LEU A 484 -12.67 -17.30 40.65
C LEU A 484 -14.06 -17.27 41.31
N LEU A 485 -14.17 -16.63 42.48
CA LEU A 485 -15.45 -16.49 43.18
C LEU A 485 -16.35 -15.49 42.44
N THR A 486 -15.83 -14.30 42.18
CA THR A 486 -16.48 -13.25 41.40
C THR A 486 -15.45 -12.22 40.91
N ALA A 487 -15.85 -11.37 39.97
CA ALA A 487 -15.09 -10.22 39.52
C ALA A 487 -15.96 -8.97 39.61
N ALA A 488 -15.47 -7.92 40.28
CA ALA A 488 -16.14 -6.64 40.40
C ALA A 488 -15.54 -5.61 39.43
N GLY A 489 -16.32 -4.61 39.02
CA GLY A 489 -15.90 -3.63 38.00
C GLY A 489 -15.89 -4.16 36.56
N VAL A 490 -16.54 -5.31 36.33
CA VAL A 490 -16.69 -5.97 35.02
C VAL A 490 -18.18 -6.21 34.76
N ASP A 491 -18.66 -5.98 33.55
CA ASP A 491 -20.09 -6.17 33.22
C ASP A 491 -20.49 -7.64 33.08
N ARG A 492 -19.59 -8.49 32.57
CA ARG A 492 -19.83 -9.93 32.45
C ARG A 492 -18.58 -10.73 32.75
N ALA A 493 -18.69 -11.65 33.71
CA ALA A 493 -17.67 -12.63 34.07
C ALA A 493 -18.23 -14.04 33.89
N THR A 494 -17.60 -14.84 33.04
CA THR A 494 -18.03 -16.22 32.75
C THR A 494 -17.41 -17.22 33.72
N SER A 495 -18.18 -18.28 34.04
CA SER A 495 -17.72 -19.41 34.85
C SER A 495 -17.21 -19.02 36.24
N THR A 496 -17.74 -17.95 36.85
CA THR A 496 -17.47 -17.60 38.25
C THR A 496 -18.36 -18.42 39.17
N TRP A 497 -17.93 -18.65 40.42
CA TRP A 497 -18.78 -19.36 41.38
C TRP A 497 -20.10 -18.60 41.64
N LEU A 498 -20.04 -17.28 41.87
CA LEU A 498 -21.23 -16.47 42.11
C LEU A 498 -22.13 -16.39 40.87
N GLY A 499 -21.54 -16.27 39.67
CA GLY A 499 -22.26 -16.24 38.41
C GLY A 499 -22.81 -17.59 37.96
N SER A 500 -22.41 -18.69 38.61
CA SER A 500 -22.95 -20.03 38.33
C SER A 500 -24.34 -20.26 38.93
N TRP A 501 -24.80 -19.40 39.84
CA TRP A 501 -26.15 -19.47 40.42
C TRP A 501 -27.19 -18.91 39.44
N ASN A 502 -28.16 -19.73 39.06
CA ASN A 502 -29.34 -19.27 38.32
C ASN A 502 -30.59 -19.28 39.24
N LEU A 503 -31.72 -18.77 38.72
CA LEU A 503 -32.98 -18.72 39.47
C LEU A 503 -33.48 -20.12 39.88
N TRP A 504 -33.25 -21.14 39.06
CA TRP A 504 -33.57 -22.53 39.38
C TRP A 504 -32.70 -23.08 40.50
N ASP A 505 -31.41 -22.77 40.56
CA ASP A 505 -30.54 -23.26 41.63
C ASP A 505 -30.94 -22.68 42.99
N ILE A 506 -31.32 -21.39 43.02
CA ILE A 506 -31.85 -20.75 44.24
C ILE A 506 -33.18 -21.38 44.64
N PHE A 507 -34.07 -21.65 43.68
CA PHE A 507 -35.31 -22.34 43.95
C PHE A 507 -35.07 -23.76 44.51
N LEU A 508 -34.15 -24.52 43.91
CA LEU A 508 -33.74 -25.86 44.34
C LEU A 508 -33.14 -25.85 45.75
N LEU A 509 -32.26 -24.89 46.05
CA LEU A 509 -31.71 -24.67 47.39
C LEU A 509 -32.83 -24.45 48.42
N LEU A 510 -33.79 -23.58 48.11
CA LEU A 510 -34.91 -23.26 49.00
C LEU A 510 -35.82 -24.46 49.19
N ILE A 511 -36.25 -25.15 48.13
CA ILE A 511 -37.17 -26.29 48.26
C ILE A 511 -36.51 -27.48 48.97
N ILE A 512 -35.23 -27.78 48.70
CA ILE A 512 -34.51 -28.87 49.38
C ILE A 512 -34.36 -28.56 50.86
N SER A 513 -33.90 -27.35 51.20
CA SER A 513 -33.68 -26.94 52.60
C SER A 513 -34.99 -26.81 53.39
N LEU A 514 -36.04 -26.19 52.83
CA LEU A 514 -37.36 -26.04 53.48
C LEU A 514 -38.08 -27.37 53.63
N THR A 515 -37.98 -28.26 52.64
CA THR A 515 -38.57 -29.60 52.73
C THR A 515 -37.85 -30.42 53.79
N ALA A 516 -36.51 -30.39 53.83
CA ALA A 516 -35.74 -31.03 54.90
C ALA A 516 -36.05 -30.43 56.28
N PHE A 517 -36.16 -29.10 56.38
CA PHE A 517 -36.54 -28.38 57.60
C PHE A 517 -37.89 -28.87 58.14
N ARG A 518 -38.90 -28.98 57.27
CA ARG A 518 -40.26 -29.35 57.66
C ARG A 518 -40.39 -30.85 57.99
N LEU A 519 -39.68 -31.72 57.28
CA LEU A 519 -39.78 -33.17 57.47
C LEU A 519 -38.96 -33.68 58.67
N LEU A 520 -37.80 -33.08 58.96
CA LEU A 520 -36.79 -33.63 59.87
C LEU A 520 -36.28 -32.61 60.92
N GLY A 521 -36.73 -31.35 60.86
CA GLY A 521 -36.41 -30.31 61.85
C GLY A 521 -35.36 -29.28 61.38
N PRO A 522 -35.15 -28.22 62.19
CA PRO A 522 -34.38 -27.04 61.78
C PRO A 522 -32.90 -27.32 61.46
N MET A 523 -32.26 -28.20 62.24
CA MET A 523 -30.85 -28.52 62.07
C MET A 523 -30.57 -29.25 60.74
N VAL A 524 -31.47 -30.16 60.33
CA VAL A 524 -31.33 -30.90 59.06
C VAL A 524 -31.62 -29.98 57.87
N GLY A 525 -32.56 -29.04 58.01
CA GLY A 525 -32.80 -27.98 57.02
C GLY A 525 -31.58 -27.10 56.80
N LEU A 526 -30.92 -26.65 57.88
CA LEU A 526 -29.68 -25.87 57.81
C LEU A 526 -28.53 -26.68 57.18
N LEU A 527 -28.35 -27.94 57.61
CA LEU A 527 -27.35 -28.84 57.04
C LEU A 527 -27.56 -29.00 55.53
N ALA A 528 -28.80 -29.22 55.10
CA ALA A 528 -29.14 -29.34 53.68
C ALA A 528 -28.83 -28.03 52.91
N ALA A 529 -29.15 -26.86 53.48
CA ALA A 529 -28.82 -25.58 52.87
C ALA A 529 -27.31 -25.40 52.68
N VAL A 530 -26.51 -25.63 53.73
CA VAL A 530 -25.05 -25.52 53.67
C VAL A 530 -24.46 -26.54 52.69
N THR A 531 -24.95 -27.78 52.70
CA THR A 531 -24.50 -28.84 51.79
C THR A 531 -24.73 -28.44 50.34
N VAL A 532 -25.93 -27.95 50.00
CA VAL A 532 -26.26 -27.51 48.65
C VAL A 532 -25.43 -26.29 48.23
N ILE A 533 -25.24 -25.29 49.11
CA ILE A 533 -24.42 -24.10 48.81
C ILE A 533 -22.98 -24.48 48.48
N ILE A 534 -22.36 -25.35 49.28
CA ILE A 534 -20.93 -25.67 49.13
C ILE A 534 -20.69 -26.66 47.98
N THR A 535 -21.66 -27.54 47.69
CA THR A 535 -21.58 -28.50 46.57
C THR A 535 -22.09 -27.93 45.24
N HIS A 536 -22.63 -26.72 45.24
CA HIS A 536 -23.05 -26.01 44.03
C HIS A 536 -21.88 -25.77 43.09
N GLY A 537 -22.12 -25.96 41.79
CA GLY A 537 -21.12 -25.77 40.74
C GLY A 537 -20.08 -26.89 40.59
N GLU A 538 -20.11 -27.93 41.44
CA GLU A 538 -19.24 -29.10 41.29
C GLU A 538 -19.84 -30.14 40.34
N ALA A 539 -19.03 -30.61 39.38
CA ALA A 539 -19.43 -31.70 38.50
C ALA A 539 -19.72 -32.99 39.30
N GLY A 540 -20.81 -33.68 38.98
CA GLY A 540 -21.21 -34.92 39.65
C GLY A 540 -21.91 -34.74 41.01
N SER A 541 -22.22 -33.50 41.43
CA SER A 541 -23.01 -33.27 42.64
C SER A 541 -24.44 -33.87 42.52
N PRO A 542 -24.92 -34.66 43.49
CA PRO A 542 -26.21 -35.37 43.41
C PRO A 542 -27.42 -34.47 43.73
N LEU A 543 -27.44 -33.23 43.22
CA LEU A 543 -28.34 -32.17 43.64
C LEU A 543 -29.83 -32.53 43.47
N PHE A 544 -30.23 -33.01 42.30
CA PHE A 544 -31.61 -33.44 42.03
C PHE A 544 -32.01 -34.71 42.78
N SER A 545 -31.03 -35.55 43.11
CA SER A 545 -31.30 -36.81 43.79
C SER A 545 -31.81 -36.58 45.21
N TRP A 546 -31.42 -35.47 45.86
CA TRP A 546 -31.97 -35.05 47.15
C TRP A 546 -33.48 -34.80 47.12
N LEU A 547 -33.97 -34.14 46.07
CA LEU A 547 -35.40 -33.89 45.89
C LEU A 547 -36.19 -35.18 45.73
N ASN A 548 -35.68 -36.13 44.94
CA ASN A 548 -36.32 -37.43 44.78
C ASN A 548 -36.44 -38.16 46.14
N LEU A 549 -35.38 -38.15 46.94
CA LEU A 549 -35.38 -38.77 48.26
C LEU A 549 -36.35 -38.06 49.23
N LEU A 550 -36.34 -36.73 49.26
CA LEU A 550 -37.25 -35.92 50.08
C LEU A 550 -38.71 -36.10 49.67
N ALA A 551 -39.02 -36.21 48.38
CA ALA A 551 -40.36 -36.49 47.88
C ALA A 551 -40.85 -37.87 48.33
N ALA A 552 -40.00 -38.91 48.21
CA ALA A 552 -40.31 -40.25 48.69
C ALA A 552 -40.57 -40.26 50.22
N MET A 553 -39.80 -39.49 50.99
CA MET A 553 -40.00 -39.36 52.44
C MET A 553 -41.28 -38.59 52.80
N ALA A 554 -41.60 -37.52 52.09
CA ALA A 554 -42.85 -36.78 52.29
C ALA A 554 -44.09 -37.67 52.02
N LEU A 555 -44.06 -38.47 50.95
CA LEU A 555 -45.11 -39.44 50.62
C LEU A 555 -45.31 -40.48 51.74
N LEU A 556 -44.22 -40.96 52.36
CA LEU A 556 -44.29 -41.91 53.47
C LEU A 556 -44.92 -41.34 54.75
N GLN A 557 -44.95 -40.02 54.94
CA GLN A 557 -45.63 -39.40 56.09
C GLN A 557 -47.16 -39.44 55.95
N VAL A 558 -47.69 -39.47 54.71
CA VAL A 558 -49.14 -39.36 54.43
C VAL A 558 -49.78 -40.72 54.07
N LEU A 559 -48.99 -41.68 53.57
CA LEU A 559 -49.51 -42.98 53.12
C LEU A 559 -49.92 -43.90 54.29
N PRO A 560 -51.13 -44.51 54.27
CA PRO A 560 -51.54 -45.50 55.27
C PRO A 560 -50.73 -46.80 55.16
N GLN A 561 -50.76 -47.64 56.21
CA GLN A 561 -50.04 -48.92 56.21
C GLN A 561 -50.61 -49.87 55.15
N GLY A 562 -49.75 -50.37 54.23
CA GLY A 562 -50.16 -51.23 53.13
C GLY A 562 -49.04 -51.47 52.10
N GLN A 563 -49.35 -52.19 51.01
CA GLN A 563 -48.38 -52.57 49.98
C GLN A 563 -47.76 -51.36 49.26
N ILE A 564 -48.53 -50.28 49.07
CA ILE A 564 -48.07 -49.03 48.45
C ILE A 564 -47.02 -48.36 49.33
N ARG A 565 -47.26 -48.24 50.64
CA ARG A 565 -46.27 -47.70 51.59
C ARG A 565 -44.98 -48.55 51.59
N ALA A 566 -45.08 -49.88 51.52
CA ALA A 566 -43.92 -50.78 51.41
C ALA A 566 -43.18 -50.70 50.07
N ALA A 567 -43.87 -50.36 48.97
CA ALA A 567 -43.24 -50.10 47.67
C ALA A 567 -42.49 -48.75 47.68
N VAL A 568 -43.09 -47.70 48.26
CA VAL A 568 -42.47 -46.38 48.39
C VAL A 568 -41.26 -46.42 49.35
N ASP A 569 -41.30 -47.21 50.42
CA ASP A 569 -40.13 -47.39 51.30
C ASP A 569 -38.99 -48.16 50.62
N ARG A 570 -39.30 -49.19 49.80
CA ARG A 570 -38.30 -49.84 48.93
C ARG A 570 -37.71 -48.88 47.91
N TYR A 571 -38.54 -48.02 47.32
CA TYR A 571 -38.08 -46.97 46.42
C TYR A 571 -37.21 -45.93 47.12
N ARG A 572 -37.54 -45.54 48.37
CA ARG A 572 -36.69 -44.70 49.22
C ARG A 572 -35.33 -45.35 49.44
N LEU A 573 -35.29 -46.64 49.80
CA LEU A 573 -34.04 -47.37 50.04
C LEU A 573 -33.20 -47.52 48.75
N LEU A 574 -33.84 -47.81 47.62
CA LEU A 574 -33.19 -47.82 46.30
C LEU A 574 -32.64 -46.44 45.95
N SER A 575 -33.38 -45.38 46.23
CA SER A 575 -32.94 -44.00 46.01
C SER A 575 -31.73 -43.65 46.88
N VAL A 576 -31.71 -44.07 48.15
CA VAL A 576 -30.53 -43.94 49.04
C VAL A 576 -29.33 -44.69 48.47
N LEU A 577 -29.51 -45.93 48.01
CA LEU A 577 -28.42 -46.72 47.41
C LEU A 577 -27.87 -46.06 46.13
N VAL A 578 -28.75 -45.61 45.24
CA VAL A 578 -28.36 -44.90 44.01
C VAL A 578 -27.62 -43.61 44.35
N ILE A 579 -28.10 -42.83 45.33
CA ILE A 579 -27.42 -41.62 45.80
C ILE A 579 -26.05 -41.95 46.41
N ALA A 580 -25.94 -43.01 47.22
CA ALA A 580 -24.66 -43.46 47.77
C ALA A 580 -23.67 -43.84 46.65
N LEU A 581 -24.14 -44.58 45.64
CA LEU A 581 -23.35 -44.96 44.46
C LEU A 581 -22.96 -43.76 43.60
N MET A 582 -23.77 -42.69 43.57
CA MET A 582 -23.42 -41.41 42.92
C MET A 582 -22.41 -40.60 43.75
N ILE A 583 -22.52 -40.60 45.09
CA ILE A 583 -21.61 -39.87 45.99
C ILE A 583 -20.21 -40.50 46.01
N LEU A 584 -20.07 -41.81 45.82
CA LEU A 584 -18.76 -42.48 45.81
C LEU A 584 -17.77 -41.94 44.77
N PRO A 585 -18.08 -41.92 43.45
CA PRO A 585 -17.17 -41.36 42.45
C PRO A 585 -16.92 -39.88 42.69
N PHE A 586 -17.94 -39.11 43.10
CA PHE A 586 -17.80 -37.71 43.49
C PHE A 586 -16.83 -37.51 44.67
N SER A 587 -16.89 -38.37 45.68
CA SER A 587 -16.03 -38.29 46.87
C SER A 587 -14.58 -38.65 46.56
N VAL A 588 -14.36 -39.68 45.73
CA VAL A 588 -13.02 -40.03 45.24
C VAL A 588 -12.44 -38.87 44.45
N GLU A 589 -13.23 -38.21 43.62
CA GLU A 589 -12.82 -37.05 42.84
C GLU A 589 -12.50 -35.84 43.73
N GLN A 590 -13.37 -35.46 44.67
CA GLN A 590 -13.14 -34.32 45.57
C GLN A 590 -11.95 -34.56 46.52
N LEU A 591 -11.78 -35.77 47.07
CA LEU A 591 -10.63 -36.09 47.93
C LEU A 591 -9.32 -36.10 47.13
N ARG A 592 -9.33 -36.65 45.91
CA ARG A 592 -8.17 -36.61 45.02
C ARG A 592 -7.79 -35.16 44.69
N GLN A 593 -8.76 -34.31 44.37
CA GLN A 593 -8.54 -32.89 44.08
C GLN A 593 -8.10 -32.10 45.32
N ALA A 594 -8.54 -32.49 46.52
CA ALA A 594 -8.13 -31.83 47.76
C ALA A 594 -6.65 -32.02 48.08
N VAL A 595 -6.10 -33.21 47.78
CA VAL A 595 -4.70 -33.56 48.03
C VAL A 595 -3.81 -33.21 46.82
N TYR A 596 -4.32 -33.47 45.61
CA TYR A 596 -3.60 -33.29 44.34
C TYR A 596 -4.47 -32.47 43.36
N PRO A 597 -4.58 -31.14 43.55
CA PRO A 597 -5.40 -30.28 42.70
C PRO A 597 -5.00 -30.33 41.22
N GLN A 598 -3.74 -30.64 40.91
CA GLN A 598 -3.24 -30.87 39.55
C GLN A 598 -3.90 -32.05 38.81
N LEU A 599 -4.67 -32.90 39.51
CA LEU A 599 -5.40 -34.03 38.91
C LEU A 599 -6.86 -33.70 38.57
N GLU A 600 -7.30 -32.44 38.69
CA GLU A 600 -8.67 -32.00 38.36
C GLU A 600 -9.06 -32.31 36.90
N LYS A 601 -8.12 -32.21 35.95
CA LYS A 601 -8.38 -32.41 34.50
C LYS A 601 -7.42 -33.42 33.87
N PRO A 602 -7.58 -34.72 34.12
CA PRO A 602 -6.62 -35.75 33.73
C PRO A 602 -6.50 -35.97 32.21
N SER A 603 -7.52 -35.60 31.43
CA SER A 603 -7.52 -35.70 29.96
C SER A 603 -7.05 -34.44 29.25
N GLN A 604 -6.84 -33.33 29.97
CA GLN A 604 -6.41 -32.08 29.37
C GLN A 604 -4.88 -32.03 29.37
N GLN A 605 -4.27 -32.15 28.19
CA GLN A 605 -2.82 -31.97 28.04
C GLN A 605 -2.48 -30.52 28.39
N VAL A 606 -1.59 -30.32 29.36
CA VAL A 606 -1.16 -29.00 29.87
C VAL A 606 -0.47 -28.17 28.78
N HIS A 607 0.10 -28.83 27.75
CA HIS A 607 0.77 -28.20 26.62
C HIS A 607 0.31 -28.82 25.27
N PRO A 608 -0.41 -28.09 24.39
CA PRO A 608 -1.01 -28.65 23.18
C PRO A 608 -0.05 -29.01 22.02
N GLN A 609 1.27 -28.81 22.12
CA GLN A 609 2.06 -28.50 20.92
C GLN A 609 2.85 -29.65 20.27
N HIS A 610 2.93 -30.86 20.84
CA HIS A 610 3.80 -31.91 20.30
C HIS A 610 3.13 -33.00 19.44
N GLN A 611 1.80 -33.12 19.41
CA GLN A 611 1.13 -34.15 18.60
C GLN A 611 0.64 -33.66 17.22
N GLN A 612 0.11 -32.43 17.09
CA GLN A 612 -0.44 -31.95 15.80
C GLN A 612 0.60 -31.79 14.68
N ALA A 613 1.84 -31.41 15.00
CA ALA A 613 2.92 -31.32 14.01
C ALA A 613 3.41 -32.70 13.52
N ARG A 614 3.27 -33.76 14.34
CA ARG A 614 3.67 -35.13 13.97
C ARG A 614 2.62 -35.79 13.07
N TYR A 615 1.33 -35.60 13.35
CA TYR A 615 0.25 -36.14 12.52
C TYR A 615 0.12 -35.47 11.14
N GLN A 616 0.49 -34.19 10.99
CA GLN A 616 0.53 -33.51 9.69
C GLN A 616 1.77 -33.86 8.85
N ALA A 617 2.90 -34.19 9.47
CA ALA A 617 4.10 -34.66 8.77
C ALA A 617 3.97 -36.11 8.27
N GLU A 618 3.12 -36.92 8.91
CA GLU A 618 2.96 -38.35 8.61
C GLU A 618 1.80 -38.65 7.62
N GLN A 619 0.97 -37.65 7.30
CA GLN A 619 -0.13 -37.75 6.33
C GLN A 619 0.02 -36.87 5.09
N ALA A 620 1.17 -36.21 4.90
CA ALA A 620 1.49 -35.58 3.63
C ALA A 620 1.76 -36.67 2.57
N PRO A 621 1.02 -36.72 1.45
CA PRO A 621 1.43 -37.58 0.34
C PRO A 621 2.81 -37.14 -0.14
N GLN A 622 3.71 -38.11 -0.30
CA GLN A 622 5.05 -37.93 -0.87
C GLN A 622 4.93 -37.41 -2.31
N ALA A 623 4.80 -36.10 -2.46
CA ALA A 623 5.15 -35.41 -3.69
C ALA A 623 6.69 -35.32 -3.74
N VAL A 624 7.21 -35.80 -4.86
CA VAL A 624 8.61 -35.93 -5.23
C VAL A 624 9.40 -34.68 -4.86
N ALA A 625 10.31 -34.85 -3.89
CA ALA A 625 11.48 -34.02 -3.76
C ALA A 625 12.42 -34.33 -4.94
N SER A 626 12.31 -33.55 -6.01
CA SER A 626 13.40 -33.31 -6.95
C SER A 626 13.65 -31.82 -7.02
N ASN A 627 14.42 -31.32 -6.06
CA ASN A 627 15.48 -30.37 -6.38
C ASN A 627 16.56 -30.47 -5.30
N GLN A 628 17.65 -31.10 -5.71
CA GLN A 628 18.85 -31.26 -4.92
C GLN A 628 19.50 -29.90 -4.66
N VAL A 629 19.70 -29.67 -3.37
CA VAL A 629 20.82 -28.96 -2.74
C VAL A 629 22.00 -28.73 -3.69
N ARG A 630 22.32 -27.45 -3.96
CA ARG A 630 23.72 -27.05 -4.15
C ARG A 630 24.14 -26.21 -2.94
N LYS A 631 24.92 -26.87 -2.09
CA LYS A 631 25.64 -26.31 -0.95
C LYS A 631 26.60 -25.23 -1.44
N SER A 632 26.65 -24.16 -0.67
CA SER A 632 27.68 -23.13 -0.58
C SER A 632 29.11 -23.69 -0.58
N LEU A 633 29.95 -23.11 -1.44
CA LEU A 633 31.37 -22.85 -1.16
C LEU A 633 31.61 -21.38 -1.49
N SER A 634 31.78 -20.57 -0.45
CA SER A 634 32.26 -19.19 -0.53
C SER A 634 33.75 -19.19 -0.20
N ALA A 635 34.56 -18.67 -1.12
CA ALA A 635 35.79 -17.95 -0.85
C ALA A 635 35.81 -16.70 -1.75
N PRO A 636 36.41 -15.58 -1.30
CA PRO A 636 35.97 -14.24 -1.67
C PRO A 636 36.67 -13.75 -2.96
N MET A 637 35.91 -13.08 -3.82
CA MET A 637 36.48 -12.18 -4.81
C MET A 637 35.68 -10.89 -4.83
N GLU A 638 36.35 -9.84 -4.39
CA GLU A 638 35.93 -8.44 -4.48
C GLU A 638 35.51 -8.09 -5.91
N ARG A 639 34.36 -7.43 -6.08
CA ARG A 639 34.17 -6.54 -7.21
C ARG A 639 33.11 -5.47 -6.95
N TYR A 640 33.61 -4.24 -7.09
CA TYR A 640 33.02 -2.91 -7.14
C TYR A 640 31.60 -2.75 -7.71
N ASP A 641 30.90 -1.83 -7.05
CA ASP A 641 29.88 -0.84 -7.49
C ASP A 641 29.40 -0.89 -8.94
N LEU A 642 28.08 -0.88 -9.14
CA LEU A 642 27.32 0.35 -9.43
C LEU A 642 25.83 0.03 -9.65
N LEU A 643 25.00 0.81 -8.97
CA LEU A 643 23.57 0.99 -9.21
C LEU A 643 23.36 1.72 -10.54
N GLU A 644 22.37 1.31 -11.34
CA GLU A 644 21.37 2.26 -11.86
C GLU A 644 20.16 1.52 -12.41
N ALA A 645 18.99 1.97 -11.94
CA ALA A 645 17.68 1.50 -12.32
C ALA A 645 17.07 2.45 -13.35
N ASP A 646 16.56 1.83 -14.41
CA ASP A 646 15.66 2.43 -15.39
C ASP A 646 14.30 2.78 -14.77
N SER A 647 13.75 3.94 -15.15
CA SER A 647 12.30 4.17 -15.08
C SER A 647 11.82 5.21 -16.10
N GLY A 648 10.79 4.82 -16.86
CA GLY A 648 9.80 5.71 -17.47
C GLY A 648 9.07 5.02 -18.64
N GLN A 649 7.74 5.03 -18.79
CA GLN A 649 6.62 5.72 -18.16
C GLN A 649 5.32 5.06 -18.66
N LEU A 650 4.26 5.03 -17.85
CA LEU A 650 2.87 5.20 -18.31
C LEU A 650 2.04 5.74 -17.14
N ALA A 651 1.26 6.80 -17.41
CA ALA A 651 0.43 7.48 -16.42
C ALA A 651 -1.05 7.18 -16.66
N ALA A 652 -1.72 6.66 -15.63
CA ALA A 652 -3.05 7.04 -15.13
C ALA A 652 -3.73 5.84 -14.43
N GLY A 653 -3.95 5.96 -13.12
CA GLY A 653 -4.76 5.01 -12.35
C GLY A 653 -4.01 3.96 -11.52
N ALA A 654 -2.93 4.34 -10.84
CA ALA A 654 -2.30 3.49 -9.83
C ALA A 654 -2.37 4.19 -8.47
N ALA A 655 -3.14 3.61 -7.55
CA ALA A 655 -2.96 3.83 -6.13
C ALA A 655 -1.46 3.74 -5.83
N ILE A 656 -0.96 4.75 -5.13
CA ILE A 656 0.43 4.87 -4.66
C ILE A 656 0.71 3.66 -3.76
N THR A 657 1.06 2.56 -4.41
CA THR A 657 1.70 1.38 -3.83
C THR A 657 3.13 1.43 -4.32
N GLY A 658 3.81 2.53 -4.00
CA GLY A 658 5.24 2.42 -3.80
C GLY A 658 5.41 1.28 -2.81
N LYS A 659 6.06 0.18 -3.24
CA LYS A 659 6.67 -0.73 -2.28
C LYS A 659 7.42 0.21 -1.33
N PRO A 660 7.09 0.24 -0.03
CA PRO A 660 7.85 1.07 0.87
C PRO A 660 9.28 0.61 0.67
N GLU A 661 10.15 1.51 0.18
CA GLU A 661 11.57 1.40 0.45
C GLU A 661 11.59 1.08 1.93
N ARG A 662 11.97 -0.17 2.23
CA ARG A 662 12.23 -0.58 3.58
C ARG A 662 13.37 0.32 3.97
N SER A 663 13.01 1.42 4.63
CA SER A 663 13.87 2.30 5.40
C SER A 663 15.01 1.42 5.86
N LEU A 664 16.18 1.61 5.25
CA LEU A 664 17.40 0.93 5.63
C LEU A 664 17.44 1.09 7.13
N LEU A 665 17.16 -0.01 7.81
CA LEU A 665 16.86 -0.08 9.22
C LEU A 665 18.14 0.32 9.93
N ASN A 666 18.29 1.63 10.12
CA ASN A 666 19.16 2.28 11.07
C ASN A 666 18.66 1.86 12.45
N ARG A 667 18.87 0.58 12.79
CA ARG A 667 18.71 0.05 14.13
C ARG A 667 19.94 0.50 14.89
N ASP A 668 19.70 1.22 15.97
CA ASP A 668 20.77 1.60 16.88
C ASP A 668 21.46 0.32 17.39
N PRO A 669 22.74 0.09 17.10
CA PRO A 669 23.45 -1.10 17.56
C PRO A 669 23.59 -1.14 19.10
N ASP A 670 23.53 0.01 19.77
CA ASP A 670 23.71 0.09 21.22
C ASP A 670 22.43 -0.25 22.00
N ILE A 671 21.27 -0.24 21.35
CA ILE A 671 19.99 -0.48 22.02
C ILE A 671 19.48 -1.91 21.79
N ALA A 672 19.51 -2.71 22.86
CA ALA A 672 18.81 -3.99 22.90
C ALA A 672 17.33 -3.75 23.17
N THR A 673 16.43 -4.18 22.28
CA THR A 673 15.00 -4.24 22.62
C THR A 673 14.78 -5.28 23.72
N GLN A 674 13.94 -4.98 24.69
CA GLN A 674 13.67 -5.88 25.80
C GLN A 674 12.90 -7.12 25.28
N THR A 675 13.38 -8.32 25.59
CA THR A 675 12.73 -9.60 25.23
C THR A 675 11.59 -9.94 26.17
N GLY A 676 11.54 -9.29 27.34
CA GLY A 676 10.51 -9.44 28.36
C GLY A 676 10.51 -10.80 29.06
N PRO A 677 9.60 -11.02 30.02
CA PRO A 677 9.39 -12.35 30.57
C PRO A 677 8.77 -13.27 29.50
N GLY A 678 9.02 -14.58 29.58
CA GLY A 678 8.34 -15.52 28.71
C GLY A 678 6.84 -15.56 29.04
N VAL A 679 6.01 -15.87 28.04
CA VAL A 679 4.54 -15.97 28.20
C VAL A 679 4.16 -17.39 28.61
N PRO A 680 3.44 -17.58 29.73
CA PRO A 680 2.95 -18.89 30.12
C PRO A 680 1.96 -19.46 29.09
N ARG A 681 2.10 -20.75 28.77
CA ARG A 681 1.26 -21.44 27.78
C ARG A 681 0.34 -22.50 28.38
N TRP A 682 0.43 -22.73 29.69
CA TRP A 682 -0.46 -23.67 30.37
C TRP A 682 -1.90 -23.16 30.31
N GLN A 683 -2.83 -24.11 30.17
CA GLN A 683 -4.27 -23.82 30.15
C GLN A 683 -4.96 -24.77 31.12
N TRP A 684 -5.62 -24.21 32.15
CA TRP A 684 -6.37 -24.98 33.14
C TRP A 684 -7.79 -24.45 33.30
N ASN A 685 -8.04 -23.59 34.30
CA ASN A 685 -9.32 -22.91 34.47
C ASN A 685 -9.25 -21.52 33.82
N GLN A 686 -10.12 -21.28 32.83
CA GLN A 686 -10.18 -20.03 32.08
C GLN A 686 -11.49 -19.30 32.37
N HIS A 687 -11.38 -18.03 32.71
CA HIS A 687 -12.52 -17.15 32.96
C HIS A 687 -12.46 -15.95 32.03
N ARG A 688 -13.51 -15.77 31.22
CA ARG A 688 -13.61 -14.60 30.33
C ARG A 688 -14.34 -13.47 31.03
N LEU A 689 -13.72 -12.29 31.03
CA LEU A 689 -14.22 -11.02 31.57
C LEU A 689 -14.42 -10.04 30.40
N SER A 690 -15.55 -9.34 30.35
CA SER A 690 -15.84 -8.39 29.27
C SER A 690 -16.65 -7.19 29.75
N TRP A 691 -16.39 -6.03 29.14
CA TRP A 691 -17.11 -4.78 29.33
C TRP A 691 -18.01 -4.50 28.12
N SER A 692 -19.18 -3.94 28.38
CA SER A 692 -20.25 -3.63 27.44
C SER A 692 -20.21 -2.14 27.08
N GLY A 693 -19.16 -1.72 26.37
CA GLY A 693 -19.00 -0.33 25.90
C GLY A 693 -17.57 0.19 26.07
N PRO A 694 -17.36 1.49 25.82
CA PRO A 694 -16.08 2.15 26.01
C PRO A 694 -15.65 2.11 27.48
N VAL A 695 -14.36 1.89 27.70
CA VAL A 695 -13.74 1.80 29.02
C VAL A 695 -12.63 2.85 29.13
N THR A 696 -12.69 3.66 30.17
CA THR A 696 -11.72 4.73 30.39
C THR A 696 -10.43 4.19 31.03
N ALA A 697 -9.34 4.93 30.87
CA ALA A 697 -8.04 4.62 31.48
C ALA A 697 -8.07 4.53 33.03
N GLU A 698 -9.07 5.15 33.66
CA GLU A 698 -9.27 5.15 35.11
C GLU A 698 -10.08 3.96 35.63
N GLN A 699 -10.68 3.16 34.74
CA GLN A 699 -11.51 2.02 35.15
C GLN A 699 -10.71 1.00 35.97
N THR A 700 -11.21 0.71 37.18
CA THR A 700 -10.70 -0.34 38.07
C THR A 700 -11.57 -1.60 37.99
N PHE A 701 -10.96 -2.77 38.18
CA PHE A 701 -11.63 -4.04 38.40
C PHE A 701 -10.94 -4.81 39.52
N ASN A 702 -11.68 -5.70 40.20
CA ASN A 702 -11.16 -6.49 41.32
C ASN A 702 -11.50 -7.97 41.13
N LEU A 703 -10.50 -8.85 41.35
CA LEU A 703 -10.64 -10.30 41.25
C LEU A 703 -10.72 -10.92 42.64
N TYR A 704 -11.82 -11.62 42.94
CA TYR A 704 -11.96 -12.35 44.20
C TYR A 704 -11.60 -13.82 43.97
N LEU A 705 -10.38 -14.17 44.34
CA LEU A 705 -9.80 -15.48 44.10
C LEU A 705 -9.86 -16.35 45.36
N GLN A 706 -10.27 -17.60 45.18
CA GLN A 706 -10.21 -18.64 46.20
C GLN A 706 -8.88 -19.42 46.05
N PRO A 707 -8.00 -19.40 47.06
CA PRO A 707 -6.70 -20.08 47.00
C PRO A 707 -6.82 -21.61 47.17
N PRO A 708 -5.78 -22.38 46.80
CA PRO A 708 -5.76 -23.85 46.83
C PRO A 708 -6.06 -24.47 48.20
N TRP A 709 -5.61 -23.84 49.29
CA TRP A 709 -5.88 -24.35 50.63
C TRP A 709 -7.37 -24.26 50.98
N ALA A 710 -8.06 -23.21 50.52
CA ALA A 710 -9.48 -23.01 50.76
C ALA A 710 -10.32 -23.98 49.93
N THR A 711 -9.95 -24.23 48.67
CA THR A 711 -10.60 -25.28 47.83
C THR A 711 -10.38 -26.67 48.40
N SER A 712 -9.19 -26.98 48.91
CA SER A 712 -8.90 -28.25 49.60
C SER A 712 -9.80 -28.44 50.82
N LEU A 713 -9.88 -27.43 51.71
CA LEU A 713 -10.74 -27.46 52.90
C LEU A 713 -12.23 -27.65 52.53
N LEU A 714 -12.73 -26.92 51.53
CA LEU A 714 -14.11 -27.08 51.07
C LEU A 714 -14.36 -28.47 50.47
N SER A 715 -13.38 -29.06 49.77
CA SER A 715 -13.52 -30.40 49.18
C SER A 715 -13.70 -31.48 50.24
N PHE A 716 -12.93 -31.42 51.34
CA PHE A 716 -13.16 -32.30 52.49
C PHE A 716 -14.53 -32.06 53.13
N LEU A 717 -14.90 -30.79 53.32
CA LEU A 717 -16.17 -30.42 53.93
C LEU A 717 -17.37 -30.92 53.10
N ARG A 718 -17.31 -30.84 51.75
CA ARG A 718 -18.35 -31.35 50.84
C ARG A 718 -18.62 -32.83 51.06
N VAL A 719 -17.57 -33.64 51.10
CA VAL A 719 -17.69 -35.10 51.28
C VAL A 719 -18.32 -35.41 52.64
N ILE A 720 -17.82 -34.76 53.70
CA ILE A 720 -18.35 -34.94 55.07
C ILE A 720 -19.84 -34.55 55.12
N LEU A 721 -20.20 -33.39 54.58
CA LEU A 721 -21.57 -32.89 54.59
C LEU A 721 -22.53 -33.75 53.76
N LEU A 722 -22.12 -34.24 52.59
CA LEU A 722 -22.93 -35.12 51.74
C LEU A 722 -23.22 -36.47 52.42
N PHE A 723 -22.22 -37.09 53.05
CA PHE A 723 -22.43 -38.33 53.80
C PHE A 723 -23.23 -38.10 55.08
N ALA A 724 -23.04 -36.97 55.78
CA ALA A 724 -23.84 -36.61 56.94
C ALA A 724 -25.32 -36.41 56.56
N LEU A 725 -25.59 -35.68 55.47
CA LEU A 725 -26.94 -35.49 54.94
C LEU A 725 -27.55 -36.81 54.48
N LEU A 726 -26.83 -37.63 53.69
CA LEU A 726 -27.32 -38.94 53.25
C LEU A 726 -27.63 -39.86 54.43
N GLY A 727 -26.77 -39.91 55.44
CA GLY A 727 -26.97 -40.74 56.64
C GLY A 727 -28.24 -40.34 57.38
N LEU A 728 -28.45 -39.03 57.62
CA LEU A 728 -29.64 -38.52 58.28
C LEU A 728 -30.92 -38.80 57.47
N LEU A 729 -30.89 -38.63 56.15
CA LEU A 729 -32.03 -38.91 55.27
C LEU A 729 -32.30 -40.42 55.06
N ALA A 730 -31.27 -41.27 55.15
CA ALA A 730 -31.39 -42.72 55.10
C ALA A 730 -32.04 -43.30 56.37
N GLY A 731 -32.12 -42.50 57.44
CA GLY A 731 -32.64 -42.92 58.74
C GLY A 731 -31.57 -43.48 59.68
N VAL A 732 -30.29 -43.25 59.38
CA VAL A 732 -29.19 -43.55 60.30
C VAL A 732 -29.30 -42.59 61.49
N ARG A 733 -29.72 -43.12 62.63
CA ARG A 733 -29.76 -42.37 63.89
C ARG A 733 -28.42 -42.53 64.59
N ILE A 734 -27.76 -41.41 64.87
CA ILE A 734 -26.53 -41.39 65.66
C ILE A 734 -26.96 -41.40 67.13
N ASN A 735 -26.95 -42.58 67.76
CA ASN A 735 -26.98 -42.71 69.21
C ASN A 735 -25.54 -42.73 69.74
N PRO A 736 -25.29 -42.36 71.01
CA PRO A 736 -23.93 -42.33 71.59
C PRO A 736 -23.20 -43.68 71.62
N THR A 737 -23.80 -44.78 71.13
CA THR A 737 -23.26 -46.15 71.20
C THR A 737 -23.17 -46.90 69.86
N GLY A 738 -23.40 -46.28 68.69
CA GLY A 738 -23.06 -46.89 67.37
C GLY A 738 -24.01 -46.58 66.19
N LEU A 739 -23.58 -46.95 64.96
CA LEU A 739 -24.32 -46.77 63.69
C LEU A 739 -25.12 -48.02 63.29
N GLN A 740 -26.37 -47.85 62.82
CA GLN A 740 -27.20 -48.92 62.23
C GLN A 740 -27.42 -48.71 60.72
N LEU A 741 -27.12 -49.72 59.88
CA LEU A 741 -27.20 -49.68 58.40
C LEU A 741 -28.19 -50.72 57.82
N PRO A 742 -28.89 -50.44 56.68
CA PRO A 742 -29.79 -51.38 56.00
C PRO A 742 -29.11 -52.26 54.91
N LYS A 743 -29.61 -53.50 54.69
CA LYS A 743 -29.02 -54.54 53.79
C LYS A 743 -29.59 -54.51 52.36
N LEU A 744 -28.76 -54.64 51.31
CA LEU A 744 -29.14 -54.72 49.86
C LEU A 744 -28.25 -55.73 49.07
N GLN A 745 -28.82 -56.42 48.06
CA GLN A 745 -28.18 -57.44 47.17
C GLN A 745 -28.34 -57.05 45.67
N ALA A 746 -27.34 -57.25 44.79
CA ALA A 746 -27.35 -56.77 43.38
C ALA A 746 -26.66 -57.71 42.36
N SER A 747 -27.16 -57.82 41.11
CA SER A 747 -26.40 -58.25 39.90
C SER A 747 -27.10 -57.91 38.56
N SER A 748 -26.28 -57.67 37.51
CA SER A 748 -26.56 -57.53 36.05
C SER A 748 -26.73 -56.11 35.44
N LEU A 749 -25.70 -55.63 34.71
CA LEU A 749 -25.74 -54.49 33.78
C LEU A 749 -24.44 -54.42 32.94
N SER A 750 -24.39 -55.11 31.80
CA SER A 750 -23.22 -55.08 30.91
C SER A 750 -23.59 -55.58 29.51
N LEU A 751 -24.32 -54.78 28.71
CA LEU A 751 -24.63 -55.17 27.32
C LEU A 751 -24.98 -54.02 26.35
N LEU A 752 -24.55 -52.78 26.61
CA LEU A 752 -24.90 -51.61 25.78
C LEU A 752 -23.71 -50.87 25.15
N LEU A 753 -22.56 -51.52 24.98
CA LEU A 753 -21.32 -50.88 24.50
C LEU A 753 -20.79 -51.41 23.15
N GLY A 754 -21.61 -52.12 22.37
CA GLY A 754 -21.14 -52.88 21.19
C GLY A 754 -21.58 -52.37 19.81
N LEU A 755 -22.32 -51.26 19.71
CA LEU A 755 -23.08 -50.94 18.49
C LEU A 755 -22.66 -49.64 17.78
N LEU A 756 -21.37 -49.26 17.80
CA LEU A 756 -20.93 -47.93 17.34
C LEU A 756 -19.70 -47.91 16.40
N VAL A 757 -19.31 -49.01 15.75
CA VAL A 757 -18.01 -49.09 15.02
C VAL A 757 -18.08 -49.66 13.58
N THR A 758 -19.20 -49.63 12.87
CA THR A 758 -19.28 -50.28 11.53
C THR A 758 -20.01 -49.47 10.44
N SER A 759 -19.54 -48.27 10.11
CA SER A 759 -20.03 -47.57 8.90
C SER A 759 -19.06 -46.51 8.36
N ALA A 760 -17.93 -46.90 7.76
CA ALA A 760 -17.13 -46.01 6.91
C ALA A 760 -16.26 -46.82 5.93
N LEU A 761 -16.62 -46.84 4.64
CA LEU A 761 -15.77 -47.06 3.44
C LEU A 761 -16.68 -47.12 2.18
N TRP A 762 -16.11 -47.00 0.97
CA TRP A 762 -16.67 -46.82 -0.40
C TRP A 762 -16.63 -45.33 -0.83
N MET A 763 -16.02 -44.87 -1.94
CA MET A 763 -15.69 -45.42 -3.27
C MET A 763 -14.67 -44.52 -4.04
N MET A 764 -13.94 -45.10 -5.02
CA MET A 764 -13.29 -44.44 -6.19
C MET A 764 -14.15 -44.74 -7.47
N PRO A 765 -13.81 -44.49 -8.77
CA PRO A 765 -12.66 -43.84 -9.46
C PRO A 765 -13.05 -42.96 -10.70
N GLY A 766 -12.10 -42.58 -11.58
CA GLY A 766 -12.36 -42.35 -13.02
C GLY A 766 -11.37 -41.42 -13.76
N ALA A 767 -10.63 -41.96 -14.73
CA ALA A 767 -9.63 -41.28 -15.58
C ALA A 767 -10.18 -40.92 -16.97
N SER A 768 -9.47 -40.05 -17.72
CA SER A 768 -8.96 -40.31 -19.10
C SER A 768 -8.30 -39.07 -19.73
N ALA A 769 -7.25 -39.33 -20.52
CA ALA A 769 -6.42 -38.38 -21.26
C ALA A 769 -6.89 -38.18 -22.72
N LEU A 770 -6.27 -37.23 -23.44
CA LEU A 770 -6.06 -37.07 -24.90
C LEU A 770 -5.47 -35.65 -25.10
N ALA A 771 -4.61 -35.25 -26.03
CA ALA A 771 -3.68 -35.84 -26.99
C ALA A 771 -2.78 -34.65 -27.45
N ASP A 772 -1.55 -34.91 -27.87
CA ASP A 772 -0.50 -33.90 -28.07
C ASP A 772 -0.67 -33.01 -29.34
N TRP A 773 -0.47 -31.71 -29.14
CA TRP A 773 -0.19 -30.63 -30.10
C TRP A 773 1.19 -30.03 -29.71
N PRO A 774 1.92 -29.38 -30.64
CA PRO A 774 3.08 -28.57 -30.24
C PRO A 774 2.62 -27.53 -29.22
N SER A 775 3.30 -27.50 -28.09
CA SER A 775 2.75 -26.87 -26.91
C SER A 775 2.65 -25.34 -27.11
N PRO A 776 1.58 -24.68 -26.64
CA PRO A 776 1.43 -23.23 -26.73
C PRO A 776 2.65 -22.47 -26.19
N GLU A 777 3.31 -23.06 -25.20
CA GLU A 777 4.51 -22.52 -24.57
C GLU A 777 5.65 -22.41 -25.60
N LEU A 778 5.84 -23.41 -26.46
CA LEU A 778 6.92 -23.42 -27.45
C LEU A 778 6.68 -22.43 -28.59
N LEU A 779 5.42 -22.25 -29.03
CA LEU A 779 5.06 -21.18 -29.99
C LEU A 779 5.17 -19.78 -29.36
N SER A 780 4.85 -19.63 -28.08
CA SER A 780 4.97 -18.35 -27.36
C SER A 780 6.42 -17.94 -27.10
N GLU A 781 7.30 -18.90 -26.79
CA GLU A 781 8.73 -18.66 -26.65
C GLU A 781 9.34 -18.26 -28.01
N TYR A 782 8.88 -18.88 -29.10
CA TYR A 782 9.30 -18.52 -30.45
C TYR A 782 8.84 -17.11 -30.85
N GLU A 783 7.60 -16.72 -30.51
CA GLU A 783 7.08 -15.35 -30.67
C GLU A 783 7.90 -14.33 -29.86
N GLN A 784 8.20 -14.64 -28.60
CA GLN A 784 8.95 -13.76 -27.70
C GLN A 784 10.37 -13.48 -28.20
N ARG A 785 11.05 -14.51 -28.74
CA ARG A 785 12.40 -14.34 -29.35
C ARG A 785 12.36 -13.56 -30.65
N LEU A 786 11.32 -13.73 -31.48
CA LEU A 786 11.18 -12.99 -32.74
C LEU A 786 10.88 -11.49 -32.54
N LEU A 787 10.36 -11.10 -31.38
CA LEU A 787 10.01 -9.72 -31.02
C LEU A 787 10.96 -9.11 -29.98
N GLU A 788 12.07 -9.78 -29.70
CA GLU A 788 13.06 -9.33 -28.73
C GLU A 788 13.59 -7.94 -29.11
N GLN A 789 13.71 -7.08 -28.09
CA GLN A 789 14.15 -5.71 -28.29
C GLN A 789 15.68 -5.65 -28.43
N PRO A 790 16.23 -4.73 -29.23
CA PRO A 790 17.69 -4.60 -29.38
C PRO A 790 18.38 -4.20 -28.06
N ASP A 791 19.56 -4.76 -27.81
CA ASP A 791 20.38 -4.51 -26.62
C ASP A 791 20.78 -3.03 -26.43
N CYS A 792 20.77 -2.24 -27.51
CA CYS A 792 21.16 -0.82 -27.46
C CYS A 792 20.14 0.09 -26.78
N LEU A 793 18.93 -0.38 -26.48
CA LEU A 793 17.91 0.42 -25.81
C LEU A 793 18.27 0.69 -24.34
N PRO A 794 17.92 1.88 -23.80
CA PRO A 794 17.13 2.96 -24.41
C PRO A 794 17.94 3.98 -25.23
N SER A 795 19.20 3.72 -25.59
CA SER A 795 20.10 4.69 -26.24
C SER A 795 20.73 4.14 -27.53
N CYS A 796 19.92 3.75 -28.52
CA CYS A 796 20.40 3.20 -29.78
C CYS A 796 21.05 4.21 -30.75
N ALA A 797 21.11 5.50 -30.37
CA ALA A 797 21.88 6.51 -31.07
C ALA A 797 22.44 7.58 -30.13
N VAL A 798 23.59 8.14 -30.53
CA VAL A 798 24.27 9.22 -29.82
C VAL A 798 24.76 10.30 -30.79
N ILE A 799 24.62 11.57 -30.43
CA ILE A 799 25.21 12.70 -31.17
C ILE A 799 26.60 12.97 -30.59
N ASN A 800 27.65 12.64 -31.32
CA ASN A 800 29.03 12.81 -30.85
C ASN A 800 29.58 14.21 -31.09
N GLN A 801 29.17 14.87 -32.18
CA GLN A 801 29.63 16.21 -32.54
C GLN A 801 28.46 17.01 -33.10
N THR A 802 28.39 18.28 -32.68
CA THR A 802 27.35 19.21 -33.12
C THR A 802 27.99 20.51 -33.57
N ARG A 803 27.69 20.94 -34.79
CA ARG A 803 28.06 22.26 -35.30
C ARG A 803 26.82 23.06 -35.64
N VAL A 804 26.72 24.26 -35.07
CA VAL A 804 25.61 25.19 -35.31
C VAL A 804 26.18 26.46 -35.92
N GLU A 805 25.67 26.81 -37.08
CA GLU A 805 26.09 27.97 -37.87
C GLU A 805 24.88 28.84 -38.19
N ILE A 806 24.99 30.16 -38.02
CA ILE A 806 23.99 31.13 -38.47
C ILE A 806 24.67 32.13 -39.40
N GLU A 807 24.21 32.15 -40.65
CA GLU A 807 24.65 33.08 -41.70
C GLU A 807 23.41 33.56 -42.47
N ASN A 808 23.28 34.88 -42.70
CA ASN A 808 22.16 35.49 -43.42
C ASN A 808 20.75 35.05 -42.92
N ASP A 809 20.57 35.01 -41.60
CA ASP A 809 19.34 34.53 -40.93
C ASP A 809 18.91 33.11 -41.32
N ARG A 810 19.87 32.29 -41.77
CA ARG A 810 19.70 30.86 -42.03
C ARG A 810 20.49 30.08 -41.01
N LEU A 811 19.80 29.21 -40.27
CA LEU A 811 20.37 28.34 -39.25
C LEU A 811 20.71 26.99 -39.90
N SER A 812 21.97 26.61 -39.83
CA SER A 812 22.51 25.32 -40.28
C SER A 812 23.02 24.52 -39.08
N VAL A 813 22.57 23.27 -38.95
CA VAL A 813 22.94 22.36 -37.86
C VAL A 813 23.48 21.07 -38.47
N THR A 814 24.75 20.75 -38.19
CA THR A 814 25.39 19.50 -38.60
C THR A 814 25.59 18.60 -37.39
N LEU A 815 25.10 17.36 -37.47
CA LEU A 815 25.15 16.35 -36.42
C LEU A 815 25.94 15.13 -36.91
N MET A 816 26.95 14.70 -36.15
CA MET A 816 27.60 13.40 -36.34
C MET A 816 26.96 12.39 -35.38
N ILE A 817 26.22 11.43 -35.92
CA ILE A 817 25.41 10.49 -35.15
C ILE A 817 25.95 9.08 -35.35
N ASP A 818 26.20 8.37 -34.25
CA ASP A 818 26.44 6.93 -34.27
C ASP A 818 25.14 6.22 -33.87
N SER A 819 24.70 5.24 -34.67
CA SER A 819 23.52 4.42 -34.37
C SER A 819 23.82 2.93 -34.47
N HIS A 820 23.28 2.13 -33.55
CA HIS A 820 23.51 0.68 -33.51
C HIS A 820 22.57 -0.10 -34.43
N GLU A 821 21.36 0.43 -34.64
CA GLU A 821 20.27 -0.21 -35.38
C GLU A 821 19.67 0.78 -36.39
N GLN A 822 18.82 0.30 -37.29
CA GLN A 822 18.03 1.19 -38.13
C GLN A 822 16.88 1.82 -37.31
N ILE A 823 16.92 3.13 -37.11
CA ILE A 823 16.05 3.84 -36.17
C ILE A 823 15.36 5.06 -36.79
N ALA A 824 14.29 5.48 -36.13
CA ALA A 824 13.65 6.78 -36.30
C ALA A 824 14.28 7.80 -35.34
N LEU A 825 14.90 8.85 -35.88
CA LEU A 825 15.52 9.91 -35.06
C LEU A 825 14.77 11.25 -35.23
N PRO A 826 14.20 11.81 -34.15
CA PRO A 826 13.59 13.13 -34.23
C PRO A 826 14.64 14.23 -34.45
N LEU A 827 14.38 15.10 -35.41
CA LEU A 827 15.23 16.22 -35.74
C LEU A 827 15.09 17.34 -34.69
N PRO A 828 16.16 18.13 -34.44
CA PRO A 828 16.05 19.34 -33.64
C PRO A 828 15.01 20.31 -34.20
N SER A 829 14.30 21.01 -33.32
CA SER A 829 13.22 21.94 -33.71
C SER A 829 13.20 23.17 -32.82
N ALA A 830 12.83 24.33 -33.37
CA ALA A 830 12.61 25.54 -32.61
C ALA A 830 11.15 25.69 -32.15
N ALA A 831 10.92 26.15 -30.92
CA ALA A 831 9.58 26.46 -30.44
C ALA A 831 8.89 27.54 -31.32
N ASN A 832 7.55 27.47 -31.44
CA ASN A 832 6.72 28.44 -32.17
C ASN A 832 7.11 28.67 -33.65
N ASN A 833 7.63 27.65 -34.34
CA ASN A 833 8.07 27.72 -35.75
C ASN A 833 9.18 28.76 -36.02
N GLY A 834 9.99 29.10 -35.01
CA GLY A 834 11.11 30.04 -35.17
C GLY A 834 12.23 29.56 -36.11
N TRP A 835 12.24 28.29 -36.52
CA TRP A 835 13.19 27.73 -37.47
C TRP A 835 12.46 26.79 -38.43
N TRP A 836 12.49 27.10 -39.73
CA TRP A 836 11.81 26.31 -40.76
C TRP A 836 12.81 25.47 -41.55
N ILE A 837 12.87 24.16 -41.29
CA ILE A 837 13.81 23.26 -41.96
C ILE A 837 13.28 22.94 -43.37
N ASP A 838 13.93 23.49 -44.40
CA ASP A 838 13.61 23.23 -45.82
C ASP A 838 14.60 22.25 -46.48
N GLN A 839 15.71 21.94 -45.81
CA GLN A 839 16.76 21.06 -46.30
C GLN A 839 17.24 20.10 -45.22
N VAL A 840 17.23 18.80 -45.54
CA VAL A 840 17.75 17.70 -44.73
C VAL A 840 18.63 16.83 -45.64
N ARG A 841 19.91 16.71 -45.31
CA ARG A 841 20.86 15.83 -46.00
C ARG A 841 21.44 14.80 -45.05
N LEU A 842 21.55 13.57 -45.51
CA LEU A 842 22.19 12.45 -44.81
C LEU A 842 23.39 12.01 -45.65
N ASP A 843 24.59 12.07 -45.09
CA ASP A 843 25.86 11.78 -45.79
C ASP A 843 25.97 12.53 -47.13
N ASP A 844 25.68 13.84 -47.10
CA ASP A 844 25.62 14.78 -48.24
C ASP A 844 24.51 14.54 -49.28
N ASP A 845 23.83 13.40 -49.24
CA ASP A 845 22.68 13.09 -50.09
C ASP A 845 21.35 13.62 -49.50
N PRO A 846 20.34 13.98 -50.32
CA PRO A 846 19.02 14.35 -49.82
C PRO A 846 18.38 13.19 -49.04
N ALA A 847 17.88 13.47 -47.83
CA ALA A 847 17.26 12.44 -47.00
C ALA A 847 16.00 11.86 -47.68
N THR A 848 15.96 10.54 -47.84
CA THR A 848 14.90 9.81 -48.57
C THR A 848 13.70 9.42 -47.72
N GLY A 849 13.80 9.53 -46.38
CA GLY A 849 12.72 9.26 -45.44
C GLY A 849 12.67 10.30 -44.32
N VAL A 850 11.80 11.30 -44.46
CA VAL A 850 11.56 12.34 -43.46
C VAL A 850 10.07 12.41 -43.13
N TYR A 851 9.73 11.84 -41.98
CA TYR A 851 8.38 11.76 -41.46
C TYR A 851 8.04 12.98 -40.58
N ARG A 852 6.84 13.54 -40.75
CA ARG A 852 6.32 14.62 -39.92
C ARG A 852 5.28 14.10 -38.92
N GLN A 853 5.44 14.49 -37.66
CA GLN A 853 4.47 14.25 -36.59
C GLN A 853 4.17 15.56 -35.86
N GLY A 854 3.00 16.16 -36.13
CA GLY A 854 2.69 17.50 -35.64
C GLY A 854 3.66 18.55 -36.20
N ASP A 855 4.41 19.20 -35.32
CA ASP A 855 5.41 20.24 -35.70
C ASP A 855 6.86 19.70 -35.68
N ARG A 856 7.06 18.40 -35.45
CA ARG A 856 8.39 17.77 -35.38
C ARG A 856 8.66 16.91 -36.60
N LEU A 857 9.85 17.06 -37.18
CA LEU A 857 10.37 16.19 -38.23
C LEU A 857 11.18 15.05 -37.62
N THR A 858 11.11 13.87 -38.24
CA THR A 858 11.84 12.66 -37.83
C THR A 858 12.47 12.08 -39.08
N VAL A 859 13.77 11.75 -39.03
CA VAL A 859 14.49 11.15 -40.15
C VAL A 859 14.70 9.66 -39.90
N LEU A 860 14.61 8.88 -40.97
CA LEU A 860 15.05 7.49 -40.99
C LEU A 860 16.58 7.45 -41.03
N LEU A 861 17.20 6.84 -40.02
CA LEU A 861 18.65 6.73 -39.91
C LEU A 861 19.08 5.26 -40.01
N PRO A 862 20.03 4.90 -40.89
CA PRO A 862 20.58 3.56 -40.94
C PRO A 862 21.52 3.28 -39.76
N ALA A 863 21.78 2.00 -39.49
CA ALA A 863 22.80 1.60 -38.52
C ALA A 863 24.20 2.03 -39.00
N GLY A 864 25.04 2.49 -38.07
CA GLY A 864 26.39 2.98 -38.30
C GLY A 864 26.57 4.47 -37.98
N ARG A 865 27.71 5.02 -38.42
CA ARG A 865 28.04 6.44 -38.29
C ARG A 865 27.52 7.22 -39.48
N GLN A 866 26.83 8.32 -39.21
CA GLN A 866 26.13 9.13 -40.22
C GLN A 866 26.32 10.62 -39.94
N GLN A 867 26.43 11.42 -41.00
CA GLN A 867 26.44 12.88 -40.95
C GLN A 867 25.09 13.43 -41.40
N LEU A 868 24.38 14.10 -40.49
CA LEU A 868 23.08 14.70 -40.74
C LEU A 868 23.19 16.23 -40.77
N GLN A 869 22.89 16.85 -41.89
CA GLN A 869 22.90 18.30 -42.07
C GLN A 869 21.48 18.83 -42.23
N LEU A 870 21.14 19.83 -41.43
CA LEU A 870 19.85 20.52 -41.40
C LEU A 870 20.06 21.98 -41.72
N SER A 871 19.24 22.57 -42.58
CA SER A 871 19.33 24.00 -42.90
C SER A 871 17.93 24.60 -43.11
N GLY A 872 17.77 25.86 -42.71
CA GLY A 872 16.48 26.54 -42.81
C GLY A 872 16.49 27.98 -42.28
N PRO A 873 15.61 28.87 -42.77
CA PRO A 873 15.51 30.24 -42.26
C PRO A 873 15.05 30.30 -40.80
N LEU A 874 15.62 31.25 -40.05
CA LEU A 874 15.31 31.58 -38.66
C LEU A 874 14.41 32.82 -38.59
N ALA A 875 13.39 32.81 -37.74
CA ALA A 875 12.40 33.88 -37.59
C ALA A 875 12.35 34.38 -36.12
N GLY A 876 12.00 35.66 -35.94
CA GLY A 876 11.88 36.30 -34.63
C GLY A 876 13.17 36.92 -34.08
N ALA A 877 13.08 37.46 -32.86
CA ALA A 877 14.20 38.01 -32.10
C ALA A 877 14.85 36.99 -31.15
N GLU A 878 14.14 35.90 -30.83
CA GLU A 878 14.61 34.80 -29.98
C GLU A 878 14.14 33.46 -30.57
N ALA A 879 15.00 32.44 -30.52
CA ALA A 879 14.69 31.09 -30.95
C ALA A 879 15.31 30.07 -30.00
N ASN A 880 14.56 29.06 -29.57
CA ASN A 880 15.07 27.98 -28.72
C ASN A 880 15.10 26.68 -29.50
N VAL A 881 16.30 26.24 -29.92
CA VAL A 881 16.51 25.00 -30.68
C VAL A 881 16.62 23.83 -29.70
N ASN A 882 15.64 22.92 -29.74
CA ASN A 882 15.58 21.75 -28.87
C ASN A 882 16.07 20.51 -29.62
N PHE A 883 17.03 19.78 -29.04
CA PHE A 883 17.59 18.54 -29.56
C PHE A 883 16.90 17.33 -28.91
N ALA A 884 16.65 16.28 -29.69
CA ALA A 884 16.03 15.05 -29.20
C ALA A 884 17.01 14.15 -28.41
N LEU A 885 18.28 14.18 -28.81
CA LEU A 885 19.41 13.55 -28.15
C LEU A 885 20.33 14.62 -27.56
N HIS A 886 21.11 14.28 -26.55
CA HIS A 886 22.09 15.20 -25.99
C HIS A 886 23.20 15.49 -27.01
N PRO A 887 23.41 16.76 -27.42
CA PRO A 887 24.46 17.12 -28.36
C PRO A 887 25.82 17.21 -27.64
N HIS A 888 26.74 16.29 -27.93
CA HIS A 888 28.11 16.36 -27.45
C HIS A 888 28.98 17.25 -28.37
N ASN A 889 30.10 17.76 -27.83
CA ASN A 889 31.10 18.55 -28.55
C ASN A 889 30.48 19.67 -29.41
N LEU A 890 29.73 20.57 -28.77
CA LEU A 890 29.04 21.67 -29.43
C LEU A 890 30.03 22.75 -29.89
N SER A 891 29.97 23.10 -31.16
CA SER A 891 30.66 24.25 -31.77
C SER A 891 29.66 25.23 -32.36
N LEU A 892 29.83 26.52 -32.06
CA LEU A 892 28.90 27.59 -32.44
C LEU A 892 29.62 28.64 -33.31
N GLN A 893 29.04 28.98 -34.45
CA GLN A 893 29.44 30.11 -35.29
C GLN A 893 28.20 30.95 -35.62
N LEU A 894 27.96 32.01 -34.85
CA LEU A 894 26.71 32.78 -34.92
C LEU A 894 27.00 34.20 -35.42
N GLN A 895 26.48 34.57 -36.61
CA GLN A 895 26.53 35.95 -37.10
C GLN A 895 25.24 36.70 -36.73
N GLY A 896 25.34 37.79 -35.96
CA GLY A 896 24.19 38.62 -35.58
C GLY A 896 23.30 38.04 -34.46
N TRP A 897 23.70 36.93 -33.84
CA TRP A 897 22.96 36.20 -32.79
C TRP A 897 23.89 35.78 -31.65
N ARG A 898 23.36 35.63 -30.43
CA ARG A 898 24.07 35.11 -29.25
C ARG A 898 23.39 33.89 -28.65
N ALA A 899 24.16 32.99 -28.05
CA ALA A 899 23.65 31.81 -27.34
C ALA A 899 23.36 32.10 -25.85
N VAL A 900 22.31 31.49 -25.29
CA VAL A 900 21.88 31.61 -23.89
C VAL A 900 21.63 30.21 -23.31
N GLY A 901 21.98 30.00 -22.04
CA GLY A 901 21.72 28.75 -21.31
C GLY A 901 22.84 27.71 -21.36
N LEU A 902 24.07 28.11 -21.70
CA LEU A 902 25.26 27.25 -21.67
C LEU A 902 25.96 27.34 -20.32
N VAL A 903 26.33 26.21 -19.73
CA VAL A 903 27.18 26.13 -18.52
C VAL A 903 28.47 25.43 -18.93
N ASN A 904 29.62 26.08 -18.77
CA ASN A 904 30.93 25.58 -19.23
C ASN A 904 30.97 25.15 -20.72
N GLY A 905 30.21 25.84 -21.58
CA GLY A 905 30.12 25.51 -23.02
C GLY A 905 29.26 24.28 -23.35
N GLN A 906 28.58 23.68 -22.37
CA GLN A 906 27.70 22.52 -22.55
C GLN A 906 26.22 22.85 -22.33
N LEU A 907 25.33 22.05 -22.93
CA LEU A 907 23.87 22.20 -22.86
C LEU A 907 23.28 21.29 -21.79
N ARG A 908 22.88 21.81 -20.62
CA ARG A 908 22.33 20.98 -19.51
C ARG A 908 20.90 20.44 -19.74
N GLY A 909 20.18 20.95 -20.74
CA GLY A 909 18.76 20.60 -20.99
C GLY A 909 18.41 20.33 -22.46
N ASN A 910 19.38 19.92 -23.29
CA ASN A 910 19.22 19.66 -24.73
C ASN A 910 18.54 20.82 -25.51
N SER A 911 18.62 22.06 -25.01
CA SER A 911 17.99 23.23 -25.61
C SER A 911 18.99 24.37 -25.70
N LEU A 912 19.25 24.85 -26.92
CA LEU A 912 20.08 26.00 -27.19
C LEU A 912 19.20 27.24 -27.39
N GLY A 913 19.30 28.20 -26.47
CA GLY A 913 18.67 29.51 -26.65
C GLY A 913 19.50 30.39 -27.57
N LEU A 914 18.86 31.01 -28.55
CA LEU A 914 19.43 31.95 -29.50
C LEU A 914 18.69 33.28 -29.38
N GLN A 915 19.43 34.38 -29.24
CA GLN A 915 18.87 35.72 -29.16
C GLN A 915 19.54 36.64 -30.18
N ARG A 916 18.76 37.38 -30.96
CA ARG A 916 19.23 38.31 -31.98
C ARG A 916 19.89 39.52 -31.32
N LEU A 917 21.07 39.91 -31.81
CA LEU A 917 21.77 41.10 -31.33
C LEU A 917 21.12 42.35 -31.92
N ALA A 918 20.76 43.32 -31.07
CA ALA A 918 20.26 44.62 -31.54
C ALA A 918 21.41 45.43 -32.19
N PRO A 919 21.15 46.28 -33.21
CA PRO A 919 22.20 47.02 -33.93
C PRO A 919 23.09 47.91 -33.04
N ALA A 920 22.65 48.27 -31.84
CA ALA A 920 23.41 49.07 -30.88
C ALA A 920 24.52 48.30 -30.13
N GLN A 921 24.63 46.97 -30.29
CA GLN A 921 25.63 46.14 -29.59
C GLN A 921 26.81 45.71 -30.48
N LEU A 922 26.89 46.21 -31.72
CA LEU A 922 28.01 45.94 -32.65
C LEU A 922 29.09 47.04 -32.68
N ALA A 923 29.08 47.99 -31.73
CA ALA A 923 30.11 49.03 -31.62
C ALA A 923 30.58 49.23 -30.16
N PRO A 924 31.88 49.43 -29.89
CA PRO A 924 32.35 49.78 -28.55
C PRO A 924 31.99 51.23 -28.22
N THR A 925 31.24 51.39 -27.12
CA THR A 925 31.27 52.49 -26.14
C THR A 925 31.51 53.92 -26.63
N GLN A 926 30.50 54.78 -26.47
CA GLN A 926 30.63 56.05 -25.73
C GLN A 926 29.23 56.58 -25.35
N PHE A 927 29.04 56.77 -24.04
CA PHE A 927 27.88 57.41 -23.44
C PHE A 927 27.93 58.93 -23.65
N THR A 928 26.83 59.52 -24.12
CA THR A 928 26.42 60.88 -23.74
C THR A 928 24.88 60.94 -23.70
N PRO A 929 24.27 61.47 -22.62
CA PRO A 929 22.83 61.59 -22.50
C PRO A 929 22.34 62.88 -23.18
N ALA A 930 21.38 62.77 -24.10
CA ALA A 930 20.73 63.94 -24.68
C ALA A 930 19.20 63.79 -24.62
N GLN A 931 18.63 64.56 -23.70
CA GLN A 931 17.40 65.35 -23.79
C GLN A 931 16.21 64.83 -24.61
N LYS A 932 15.10 64.68 -23.87
CA LYS A 932 13.73 64.84 -24.35
C LYS A 932 13.63 66.09 -25.23
N ASP A 933 13.16 65.92 -26.45
CA ASP A 933 12.36 66.96 -27.08
C ASP A 933 11.13 66.36 -27.75
N SER A 934 9.99 66.89 -27.34
CA SER A 934 8.65 66.52 -27.73
C SER A 934 8.21 67.48 -28.83
N SER A 935 8.22 67.05 -30.10
CA SER A 935 7.42 67.67 -31.16
C SER A 935 7.61 67.01 -32.53
N ARG A 936 6.83 65.97 -32.84
CA ARG A 936 6.32 65.74 -34.22
C ARG A 936 5.16 64.74 -34.23
N PRO A 937 4.06 65.00 -34.95
CA PRO A 937 2.93 64.08 -35.03
C PRO A 937 3.29 62.91 -35.98
N PRO A 938 3.02 61.65 -35.62
CA PRO A 938 3.14 60.56 -36.58
C PRO A 938 1.79 60.39 -37.29
N GLY A 939 1.66 61.05 -38.43
CA GLY A 939 0.83 60.55 -39.53
C GLY A 939 1.74 59.70 -40.42
N GLY A 940 1.44 58.40 -40.53
CA GLY A 940 2.20 57.48 -41.34
C GLY A 940 1.92 56.04 -40.91
N HIS A 941 1.09 55.35 -41.70
CA HIS A 941 0.88 53.92 -41.61
C HIS A 941 2.19 53.19 -41.95
N GLU A 942 3.02 52.90 -40.94
CA GLU A 942 4.04 51.88 -41.04
C GLU A 942 3.43 50.52 -40.68
N LYS A 943 3.44 49.63 -41.67
CA LYS A 943 3.16 48.21 -41.53
C LYS A 943 4.12 47.61 -40.51
N SER A 944 3.58 47.16 -39.38
CA SER A 944 4.25 46.19 -38.52
C SER A 944 3.42 44.90 -38.48
N ASP A 945 3.64 44.03 -39.47
CA ASP A 945 3.40 42.58 -39.33
C ASP A 945 4.50 41.97 -38.43
N ALA A 946 4.74 42.59 -37.26
CA ALA A 946 5.66 42.09 -36.25
C ALA A 946 4.83 41.29 -35.24
N ASP A 947 4.95 39.97 -35.35
CA ASP A 947 4.52 38.91 -34.45
C ASP A 947 4.01 39.39 -33.07
N LEU A 948 2.76 39.06 -32.73
CA LEU A 948 2.23 39.13 -31.38
C LEU A 948 3.13 38.31 -30.43
N ALA A 949 4.13 38.95 -29.82
CA ALA A 949 5.06 38.32 -28.90
C ALA A 949 4.34 37.74 -27.67
N THR A 950 4.77 36.56 -27.23
CA THR A 950 4.23 35.77 -26.12
C THR A 950 4.13 36.56 -24.80
N THR A 951 3.02 36.42 -24.06
CA THR A 951 2.88 36.99 -22.70
C THR A 951 3.97 36.46 -21.76
N TYR A 952 4.66 37.36 -21.06
CA TYR A 952 5.61 37.00 -20.00
C TYR A 952 4.86 36.47 -18.78
N ILE A 953 5.20 35.24 -18.37
CA ILE A 953 4.65 34.59 -17.17
C ILE A 953 5.80 34.41 -16.18
N PRO A 954 5.75 35.05 -15.00
CA PRO A 954 6.84 34.95 -14.03
C PRO A 954 6.91 33.53 -13.43
N PRO A 955 8.11 33.08 -13.04
CA PRO A 955 8.30 31.76 -12.46
C PRO A 955 7.68 31.68 -11.06
N PHE A 956 6.92 30.61 -10.82
CA PHE A 956 6.35 30.27 -9.52
C PHE A 956 6.42 28.75 -9.28
N VAL A 957 6.91 28.34 -8.11
CA VAL A 957 7.09 26.92 -7.75
C VAL A 957 6.54 26.58 -6.36
N ARG A 958 6.34 25.30 -6.09
CA ARG A 958 6.03 24.76 -4.76
C ARG A 958 7.27 24.05 -4.21
N VAL A 959 7.71 24.42 -3.02
CA VAL A 959 8.86 23.84 -2.33
C VAL A 959 8.35 22.94 -1.21
N GLU A 960 8.43 21.63 -1.43
CA GLU A 960 8.11 20.63 -0.43
C GLU A 960 9.38 20.24 0.33
N ARG A 961 9.37 20.35 1.66
CA ARG A 961 10.45 19.93 2.56
C ARG A 961 9.98 18.76 3.40
N ARG A 962 10.55 17.58 3.17
CA ARG A 962 10.26 16.36 3.94
C ARG A 962 11.41 16.07 4.90
N LEU A 963 11.13 16.22 6.20
CA LEU A 963 12.04 15.93 7.28
C LEU A 963 11.99 14.42 7.60
N ARG A 964 13.11 13.72 7.44
CA ARG A 964 13.24 12.30 7.76
C ARG A 964 14.14 12.14 8.98
N LEU A 965 13.55 11.81 10.12
CA LEU A 965 14.24 11.77 11.42
C LEU A 965 14.48 10.32 11.86
N GLY A 966 15.67 9.79 11.56
CA GLY A 966 16.13 8.46 11.99
C GLY A 966 17.30 8.55 12.97
N LEU A 967 18.22 7.58 12.93
CA LEU A 967 19.51 7.74 13.62
C LEU A 967 20.23 8.99 13.15
N ASP A 968 20.20 9.24 11.84
CA ASP A 968 20.61 10.49 11.22
C ASP A 968 19.40 11.25 10.71
N TRP A 969 19.53 12.57 10.63
CA TRP A 969 18.47 13.45 10.17
C TRP A 969 18.76 13.86 8.74
N TYR A 970 17.76 13.65 7.88
CA TYR A 970 17.82 14.02 6.48
C TYR A 970 16.67 14.96 6.13
N LEU A 971 16.92 15.83 5.17
CA LEU A 971 15.92 16.66 4.53
C LEU A 971 15.88 16.30 3.05
N GLU A 972 14.69 15.96 2.56
CA GLU A 972 14.43 15.83 1.13
C GLU A 972 13.64 17.05 0.68
N THR A 973 14.20 17.85 -0.22
CA THR A 973 13.50 19.02 -0.77
C THR A 973 13.10 18.73 -2.20
N THR A 974 11.82 18.90 -2.52
CA THR A 974 11.27 18.75 -3.86
C THR A 974 10.67 20.07 -4.32
N VAL A 975 11.14 20.58 -5.46
CA VAL A 975 10.64 21.81 -6.08
C VAL A 975 9.78 21.43 -7.27
N THR A 976 8.51 21.81 -7.24
CA THR A 976 7.53 21.48 -8.28
C THR A 976 7.10 22.74 -9.02
N ARG A 977 7.13 22.69 -10.35
CA ARG A 977 6.68 23.75 -11.25
C ARG A 977 5.19 24.03 -11.05
N VAL A 978 4.84 25.30 -10.90
CA VAL A 978 3.44 25.77 -10.93
C VAL A 978 3.24 26.74 -12.10
N ALA A 979 4.14 27.69 -12.31
CA ALA A 979 4.14 28.61 -13.46
C ALA A 979 5.57 28.98 -13.91
N PRO A 980 5.81 29.27 -15.21
CA PRO A 980 4.92 28.98 -16.34
C PRO A 980 4.79 27.45 -16.54
N GLN A 981 3.69 27.01 -17.16
CA GLN A 981 3.51 25.58 -17.48
C GLN A 981 4.57 25.03 -18.44
N THR A 982 5.10 25.87 -19.33
CA THR A 982 6.21 25.55 -20.23
C THR A 982 7.23 26.68 -20.23
N GLY A 983 8.51 26.36 -20.39
CA GLY A 983 9.62 27.34 -20.37
C GLY A 983 10.59 27.12 -19.21
N ALA A 984 11.83 27.56 -19.36
CA ALA A 984 12.85 27.33 -18.33
C ALA A 984 12.56 28.17 -17.07
N ILE A 985 12.79 27.61 -15.88
CA ILE A 985 12.69 28.31 -14.60
C ILE A 985 14.07 28.28 -13.93
N ASN A 986 14.54 29.43 -13.46
CA ASN A 986 15.77 29.57 -12.67
C ASN A 986 15.44 30.30 -11.36
N LEU A 987 15.72 29.67 -10.21
CA LEU A 987 15.40 30.17 -8.87
C LEU A 987 16.51 29.82 -7.88
N THR A 988 16.56 30.50 -6.74
CA THR A 988 17.50 30.23 -5.64
C THR A 988 16.74 29.98 -4.33
N ILE A 989 16.83 28.77 -3.78
CA ILE A 989 16.05 28.35 -2.60
C ILE A 989 16.95 28.32 -1.36
N PRO A 990 16.57 28.96 -0.25
CA PRO A 990 17.39 28.97 0.96
C PRO A 990 17.41 27.60 1.65
N LEU A 991 18.58 27.21 2.14
CA LEU A 991 18.77 26.05 3.02
C LEU A 991 18.25 26.37 4.44
N LEU A 992 17.83 25.34 5.18
CA LEU A 992 17.53 25.44 6.61
C LEU A 992 18.82 25.61 7.42
N ALA A 993 18.68 26.14 8.65
CA ALA A 993 19.81 26.22 9.58
C ALA A 993 20.33 24.81 9.90
N GLY A 994 21.65 24.58 9.73
CA GLY A 994 22.28 23.27 9.93
C GLY A 994 22.05 22.27 8.79
N GLU A 995 21.49 22.69 7.64
CA GLU A 995 21.33 21.84 6.46
C GLU A 995 22.62 21.79 5.62
N SER A 996 22.98 20.60 5.11
CA SER A 996 24.11 20.41 4.18
C SER A 996 23.74 19.40 3.08
N ILE A 997 23.89 19.79 1.82
CA ILE A 997 23.50 18.95 0.67
C ILE A 997 24.41 17.73 0.55
N THR A 998 23.82 16.56 0.30
CA THR A 998 24.54 15.31 0.06
C THR A 998 24.44 14.79 -1.37
N SER A 999 23.42 15.19 -2.14
CA SER A 999 23.29 14.81 -3.55
C SER A 999 24.21 15.62 -4.47
N VAL A 1000 24.79 14.95 -5.47
CA VAL A 1000 25.65 15.55 -6.51
C VAL A 1000 24.82 16.52 -7.39
N ASP A 1001 25.49 17.49 -8.02
CA ASP A 1001 24.92 18.44 -9.02
C ASP A 1001 24.05 19.60 -8.51
N TRP A 1002 24.09 19.94 -7.22
CA TRP A 1002 23.39 21.11 -6.66
C TRP A 1002 24.36 22.18 -6.16
N PRO A 1003 24.68 23.22 -6.96
CA PRO A 1003 25.56 24.28 -6.52
C PRO A 1003 24.89 25.13 -5.43
N VAL A 1004 25.67 25.38 -4.36
CA VAL A 1004 25.26 26.20 -3.22
C VAL A 1004 26.12 27.45 -3.17
N GLU A 1005 25.47 28.62 -3.18
CA GLU A 1005 26.10 29.93 -3.02
C GLU A 1005 25.35 30.68 -1.92
N ASP A 1006 26.09 31.22 -0.94
CA ASP A 1006 25.53 31.99 0.20
C ASP A 1006 24.39 31.29 0.96
N GLY A 1007 24.47 29.96 1.15
CA GLY A 1007 23.44 29.18 1.85
C GLY A 1007 22.15 28.99 1.05
N ARG A 1008 22.19 29.19 -0.27
CA ARG A 1008 21.05 29.02 -1.19
C ARG A 1008 21.42 28.08 -2.31
N VAL A 1009 20.48 27.23 -2.70
CA VAL A 1009 20.63 26.26 -3.79
C VAL A 1009 20.14 26.88 -5.09
N ALA A 1010 20.96 26.88 -6.13
CA ALA A 1010 20.50 27.30 -7.46
C ALA A 1010 19.73 26.14 -8.13
N VAL A 1011 18.48 26.39 -8.50
CA VAL A 1011 17.56 25.42 -9.09
C VAL A 1011 17.18 25.85 -10.49
N THR A 1012 17.44 24.96 -11.46
CA THR A 1012 17.04 25.13 -12.86
C THR A 1012 16.09 24.01 -13.27
N LEU A 1013 14.92 24.37 -13.81
CA LEU A 1013 13.97 23.44 -14.42
C LEU A 1013 13.94 23.67 -15.93
N ALA A 1014 14.23 22.64 -16.72
CA ALA A 1014 14.08 22.68 -18.18
C ALA A 1014 12.61 22.92 -18.61
N PRO A 1015 12.32 23.35 -19.86
CA PRO A 1015 10.97 23.76 -20.29
C PRO A 1015 9.82 22.77 -20.06
N ARG A 1016 10.10 21.48 -19.98
CA ARG A 1016 9.12 20.40 -19.69
C ARG A 1016 9.43 19.63 -18.42
N GLN A 1017 10.44 20.06 -17.66
CA GLN A 1017 10.75 19.47 -16.37
C GLN A 1017 9.78 20.02 -15.33
N HIS A 1018 9.00 19.12 -14.74
CA HIS A 1018 7.95 19.46 -13.78
C HIS A 1018 8.48 19.56 -12.34
N SER A 1019 9.59 18.89 -12.01
CA SER A 1019 10.17 18.94 -10.67
C SER A 1019 11.69 18.75 -10.63
N ALA A 1020 12.27 19.20 -9.54
CA ALA A 1020 13.66 19.01 -9.13
C ALA A 1020 13.70 18.51 -7.69
N ARG A 1021 14.65 17.65 -7.34
CA ARG A 1021 14.77 17.07 -6.01
C ARG A 1021 16.23 16.93 -5.60
N TRP A 1022 16.53 17.26 -4.34
CA TRP A 1022 17.82 16.99 -3.71
C TRP A 1022 17.63 16.44 -2.30
N SER A 1023 18.70 15.86 -1.77
CA SER A 1023 18.79 15.36 -0.41
C SER A 1023 19.90 16.07 0.35
N SER A 1024 19.64 16.34 1.62
CA SER A 1024 20.54 17.02 2.54
C SER A 1024 20.58 16.27 3.87
N THR A 1025 21.69 16.36 4.59
CA THR A 1025 21.75 16.08 6.03
C THR A 1025 21.33 17.31 6.82
N LEU A 1026 20.69 17.11 7.96
CA LEU A 1026 20.29 18.18 8.88
C LEU A 1026 20.95 17.95 10.25
N GLU A 1027 21.55 18.99 10.83
CA GLU A 1027 22.10 18.92 12.19
C GLU A 1027 20.99 18.63 13.23
N LYS A 1028 21.27 17.73 14.18
CA LYS A 1028 20.30 17.35 15.22
C LYS A 1028 20.13 18.50 16.21
N THR A 1029 18.89 18.89 16.47
CA THR A 1029 18.54 19.95 17.44
C THR A 1029 17.38 19.52 18.34
N SER A 1030 17.29 20.07 19.55
CA SER A 1030 16.15 19.87 20.44
C SER A 1030 14.92 20.69 20.02
N LEU A 1031 15.12 21.74 19.22
CA LEU A 1031 14.07 22.63 18.72
C LEU A 1031 14.37 23.03 17.28
N LEU A 1032 13.45 22.75 16.35
CA LEU A 1032 13.51 23.23 14.97
C LEU A 1032 12.40 24.25 14.74
N THR A 1033 12.76 25.42 14.20
CA THR A 1033 11.80 26.44 13.75
C THR A 1033 11.82 26.49 12.23
N LEU A 1034 10.70 26.16 11.61
CA LEU A 1034 10.46 26.34 10.18
C LEU A 1034 9.68 27.64 9.97
N THR A 1035 10.15 28.50 9.07
CA THR A 1035 9.51 29.78 8.73
C THR A 1035 9.24 29.82 7.24
N ALA A 1036 7.98 30.04 6.86
CA ALA A 1036 7.58 30.11 5.46
C ALA A 1036 8.13 31.38 4.81
N SER A 1037 8.75 31.24 3.64
CA SER A 1037 9.31 32.38 2.90
C SER A 1037 8.23 33.40 2.51
N SER A 1038 8.62 34.67 2.49
CA SER A 1038 7.82 35.78 1.92
C SER A 1038 8.16 36.08 0.45
N ASP A 1039 9.04 35.30 -0.17
CA ASP A 1039 9.37 35.45 -1.60
C ASP A 1039 8.15 35.03 -2.45
N PRO A 1040 7.59 35.93 -3.29
CA PRO A 1040 6.37 35.65 -4.03
C PRO A 1040 6.55 34.62 -5.16
N ARG A 1041 7.78 34.12 -5.38
CA ARG A 1041 8.09 33.12 -6.42
C ARG A 1041 7.89 31.68 -5.95
N TRP A 1042 7.60 31.43 -4.68
CA TRP A 1042 7.23 30.09 -4.22
C TRP A 1042 6.38 30.07 -2.96
N VAL A 1043 5.81 28.91 -2.68
CA VAL A 1043 5.20 28.57 -1.37
C VAL A 1043 5.81 27.28 -0.85
N GLU A 1044 5.67 27.05 0.45
CA GLU A 1044 6.25 25.88 1.10
C GLU A 1044 5.19 24.87 1.57
N ALA A 1045 5.59 23.60 1.61
CA ALA A 1045 4.88 22.53 2.30
C ALA A 1045 5.89 21.75 3.14
N TRP A 1046 5.54 21.43 4.39
CA TRP A 1046 6.43 20.74 5.32
C TRP A 1046 5.84 19.38 5.69
N LEU A 1047 6.61 18.31 5.55
CA LEU A 1047 6.21 16.96 5.92
C LEU A 1047 7.20 16.41 6.95
N LEU A 1048 6.68 15.69 7.96
CA LEU A 1048 7.49 15.07 9.00
C LEU A 1048 7.36 13.54 8.94
N ASP A 1049 8.48 12.85 8.73
CA ASP A 1049 8.64 11.41 8.77
C ASP A 1049 9.60 11.07 9.92
N SER A 1050 9.05 10.82 11.11
CA SER A 1050 9.85 10.59 12.32
C SER A 1050 9.86 9.12 12.72
N SER A 1051 11.04 8.58 13.01
CA SER A 1051 11.22 7.26 13.59
C SER A 1051 10.65 7.18 15.01
N PRO A 1052 10.20 5.99 15.49
CA PRO A 1052 9.81 5.78 16.88
C PRO A 1052 10.92 6.05 17.92
N ILE A 1053 12.18 6.25 17.52
CA ILE A 1053 13.26 6.60 18.47
C ILE A 1053 13.22 8.07 18.92
N TRP A 1054 12.41 8.92 18.26
CA TRP A 1054 12.30 10.35 18.54
C TRP A 1054 10.88 10.70 18.95
N HIS A 1055 10.69 11.20 20.16
CA HIS A 1055 9.46 11.88 20.54
C HIS A 1055 9.41 13.27 19.88
N VAL A 1056 8.32 13.58 19.19
CA VAL A 1056 8.15 14.86 18.48
C VAL A 1056 6.81 15.47 18.84
N GLU A 1057 6.84 16.73 19.27
CA GLU A 1057 5.65 17.49 19.60
C GLU A 1057 5.72 18.90 18.99
N PRO A 1058 4.60 19.42 18.45
CA PRO A 1058 4.51 20.82 18.07
C PRO A 1058 4.47 21.70 19.33
N VAL A 1059 5.29 22.74 19.36
CA VAL A 1059 5.30 23.70 20.48
C VAL A 1059 4.12 24.65 20.32
N SER A 1060 3.24 24.70 21.33
CA SER A 1060 2.09 25.62 21.38
C SER A 1060 2.15 26.43 22.66
N THR A 1061 2.02 27.75 22.57
CA THR A 1061 1.88 28.66 23.73
C THR A 1061 0.60 29.47 23.61
N ALA A 1062 0.17 30.10 24.71
CA ALA A 1062 -1.02 30.96 24.70
C ALA A 1062 -0.89 32.15 23.72
N GLU A 1063 0.34 32.62 23.48
CA GLU A 1063 0.64 33.73 22.56
C GLU A 1063 0.85 33.27 21.10
N ARG A 1064 1.26 32.01 20.88
CA ARG A 1064 1.48 31.41 19.57
C ARG A 1064 0.90 29.99 19.53
N PRO A 1065 -0.36 29.83 19.05
CA PRO A 1065 -0.92 28.50 18.86
C PRO A 1065 -0.11 27.75 17.80
N ALA A 1066 0.10 26.46 17.99
CA ALA A 1066 0.79 25.62 17.01
C ALA A 1066 0.02 25.61 15.68
N LEU A 1067 0.76 25.70 14.57
CA LEU A 1067 0.20 25.56 13.23
C LEU A 1067 -0.42 24.15 13.09
N PRO A 1068 -1.74 24.04 12.85
CA PRO A 1068 -2.38 22.73 12.77
C PRO A 1068 -1.96 22.02 11.47
N PRO A 1069 -1.67 20.71 11.52
CA PRO A 1069 -1.43 19.93 10.31
C PRO A 1069 -2.71 19.84 9.48
N ILE A 1070 -2.58 19.69 8.16
CA ILE A 1070 -3.72 19.47 7.28
C ILE A 1070 -4.19 18.00 7.37
N LYS A 1071 -5.49 17.79 7.13
CA LYS A 1071 -6.07 16.44 7.12
C LYS A 1071 -5.85 15.77 5.77
N THR A 1072 -4.64 15.30 5.48
CA THR A 1072 -4.36 14.57 4.23
C THR A 1072 -5.01 13.19 4.27
N ALA A 1073 -5.54 12.70 3.14
CA ALA A 1073 -5.92 11.29 2.99
C ALA A 1073 -4.63 10.47 3.08
N GLN A 1074 -4.26 10.04 4.29
CA GLN A 1074 -2.98 9.41 4.58
C GLN A 1074 -2.78 8.18 3.70
N THR A 1075 -1.81 8.28 2.80
CA THR A 1075 -1.36 7.18 1.95
C THR A 1075 -0.70 6.13 2.84
N ALA A 1076 -1.27 4.93 2.88
CA ALA A 1076 -0.65 3.71 3.43
C ALA A 1076 -0.37 3.66 4.96
N GLY A 1077 -1.26 4.17 5.81
CA GLY A 1077 -1.32 3.78 7.24
C GLY A 1077 -0.14 4.22 8.13
N ARG A 1078 0.70 5.14 7.67
CA ARG A 1078 1.80 5.76 8.43
C ARG A 1078 1.46 7.18 8.88
N TRP A 1079 1.98 7.58 10.03
CA TRP A 1079 1.93 8.96 10.52
C TRP A 1079 2.92 9.83 9.74
N LEU A 1080 2.38 10.71 8.88
CA LEU A 1080 3.13 11.66 8.07
C LEU A 1080 2.39 13.00 8.06
N PRO A 1081 2.43 13.79 9.15
CA PRO A 1081 1.73 15.07 9.19
C PRO A 1081 2.32 16.05 8.15
N GLU A 1082 1.43 16.81 7.52
CA GLU A 1082 1.74 17.81 6.51
C GLU A 1082 1.26 19.18 7.00
N TRP A 1083 2.10 20.20 6.84
CA TRP A 1083 1.76 21.60 7.09
C TRP A 1083 1.89 22.41 5.81
N ARG A 1084 0.89 23.26 5.55
CA ARG A 1084 0.90 24.26 4.47
C ARG A 1084 0.80 25.65 5.08
N PRO A 1085 1.95 26.28 5.40
CA PRO A 1085 1.97 27.61 5.98
C PRO A 1085 1.65 28.69 4.94
N TRP A 1086 1.02 29.77 5.38
CA TRP A 1086 1.00 31.02 4.62
C TRP A 1086 2.37 31.72 4.69
N PRO A 1087 2.73 32.58 3.74
CA PRO A 1087 3.97 33.36 3.81
C PRO A 1087 4.14 34.06 5.16
N GLY A 1088 5.30 33.89 5.80
CA GLY A 1088 5.63 34.47 7.11
C GLY A 1088 5.23 33.65 8.35
N GLU A 1089 4.43 32.59 8.19
CA GLU A 1089 4.06 31.73 9.32
C GLU A 1089 5.19 30.80 9.77
N GLN A 1090 5.10 30.34 11.02
CA GLN A 1090 6.12 29.53 11.67
C GLN A 1090 5.56 28.23 12.26
N LEU A 1091 6.34 27.15 12.18
CA LEU A 1091 6.12 25.90 12.89
C LEU A 1091 7.33 25.61 13.77
N GLN A 1092 7.09 25.36 15.05
CA GLN A 1092 8.11 24.94 16.01
C GLN A 1092 7.87 23.49 16.43
N LEU A 1093 8.89 22.66 16.26
CA LEU A 1093 8.88 21.25 16.64
C LEU A 1093 9.95 21.00 17.70
N ALA A 1094 9.54 20.44 18.84
CA ALA A 1094 10.46 19.99 19.88
C ALA A 1094 10.76 18.51 19.68
N PHE A 1095 12.03 18.15 19.78
CA PHE A 1095 12.53 16.79 19.59
C PHE A 1095 13.20 16.30 20.86
N HIS A 1096 12.86 15.09 21.25
CA HIS A 1096 13.46 14.43 22.40
C HIS A 1096 13.70 12.97 22.06
N ARG A 1097 14.88 12.45 22.38
CA ARG A 1097 15.16 11.03 22.30
C ARG A 1097 14.85 10.41 23.68
N PRO A 1098 13.73 9.71 23.86
CA PRO A 1098 13.38 9.18 25.16
C PRO A 1098 14.34 8.08 25.60
N GLU A 1099 14.63 8.06 26.91
CA GLU A 1099 15.53 7.09 27.52
C GLU A 1099 14.90 5.70 27.54
N GLY A 1100 15.67 4.67 27.19
CA GLY A 1100 15.21 3.28 27.23
C GLY A 1100 15.12 2.75 28.67
N VAL A 1101 14.09 1.96 28.97
CA VAL A 1101 13.93 1.30 30.27
C VAL A 1101 14.86 0.09 30.36
N GLU A 1102 15.58 -0.11 31.45
CA GLU A 1102 16.37 -1.34 31.63
C GLU A 1102 15.45 -2.59 31.67
N GLY A 1103 15.84 -3.66 30.96
CA GLY A 1103 15.06 -4.89 30.92
C GLY A 1103 15.84 -6.08 30.38
N ALA A 1104 15.24 -7.27 30.48
CA ALA A 1104 15.86 -8.50 30.00
C ALA A 1104 16.08 -8.46 28.48
N THR A 1105 17.26 -8.86 28.03
CA THR A 1105 17.66 -8.97 26.61
C THR A 1105 17.80 -10.42 26.16
N PHE A 1106 17.62 -11.36 27.10
CA PHE A 1106 17.64 -12.80 26.91
C PHE A 1106 16.51 -13.42 27.75
N THR A 1107 15.72 -14.29 27.13
CA THR A 1107 14.56 -14.93 27.75
C THR A 1107 14.51 -16.40 27.37
N ILE A 1108 14.24 -17.27 28.34
CA ILE A 1108 13.99 -18.70 28.11
C ILE A 1108 12.48 -18.93 28.12
N ASP A 1109 11.90 -19.09 26.92
CA ASP A 1109 10.46 -19.26 26.74
C ASP A 1109 9.99 -20.69 27.08
N GLN A 1110 10.82 -21.71 26.79
CA GLN A 1110 10.49 -23.11 27.08
C GLN A 1110 11.73 -23.91 27.50
N VAL A 1111 11.52 -24.83 28.43
CA VAL A 1111 12.48 -25.86 28.82
C VAL A 1111 11.74 -27.18 28.86
N ALA A 1112 12.14 -28.15 28.06
CA ALA A 1112 11.59 -29.50 28.07
C ALA A 1112 12.70 -30.52 28.37
N LEU A 1113 12.54 -31.28 29.44
CA LEU A 1113 13.47 -32.32 29.87
C LEU A 1113 12.77 -33.68 29.78
N ASP A 1114 13.22 -34.54 28.87
CA ASP A 1114 12.75 -35.92 28.74
C ASP A 1114 13.84 -36.87 29.23
N GLN A 1115 13.55 -37.63 30.28
CA GLN A 1115 14.45 -38.62 30.85
C GLN A 1115 13.85 -40.02 30.75
N THR A 1116 14.60 -40.94 30.14
CA THR A 1116 14.27 -42.36 30.12
C THR A 1116 15.13 -43.09 31.14
N ALA A 1117 14.51 -43.59 32.21
CA ALA A 1117 15.22 -44.29 33.29
C ALA A 1117 15.44 -45.77 32.92
N GLY A 1118 16.67 -46.14 32.57
CA GLY A 1118 17.08 -47.52 32.33
C GLY A 1118 17.48 -48.26 33.62
N GLN A 1119 17.92 -49.52 33.47
CA GLN A 1119 18.40 -50.32 34.61
C GLN A 1119 19.78 -49.90 35.14
N ARG A 1120 20.62 -49.29 34.30
CA ARG A 1120 22.02 -48.94 34.60
C ARG A 1120 22.41 -47.51 34.20
N GLN A 1121 21.63 -46.92 33.30
CA GLN A 1121 21.86 -45.59 32.76
C GLN A 1121 20.53 -44.87 32.61
N ALA A 1122 20.58 -43.55 32.62
CA ALA A 1122 19.47 -42.70 32.23
C ALA A 1122 19.87 -41.85 31.03
N ASP A 1123 19.05 -41.92 29.99
CA ASP A 1123 19.20 -41.13 28.78
C ASP A 1123 18.34 -39.87 28.96
N THR A 1124 18.94 -38.69 28.83
CA THR A 1124 18.28 -37.41 29.08
C THR A 1124 18.41 -36.52 27.85
N THR A 1125 17.29 -35.94 27.42
CA THR A 1125 17.25 -34.92 26.36
C THR A 1125 16.64 -33.64 26.90
N LEU A 1126 17.38 -32.54 26.79
CA LEU A 1126 16.97 -31.20 27.15
C LEU A 1126 16.72 -30.39 25.87
N LYS A 1127 15.53 -29.81 25.74
CA LYS A 1127 15.19 -28.87 24.68
C LYS A 1127 14.87 -27.51 25.29
N ILE A 1128 15.55 -26.46 24.84
CA ILE A 1128 15.35 -25.10 25.32
C ILE A 1128 14.95 -24.24 24.12
N LYS A 1129 13.83 -23.51 24.25
CA LYS A 1129 13.49 -22.41 23.34
C LYS A 1129 13.83 -21.10 24.02
N LEU A 1130 14.68 -20.32 23.38
CA LEU A 1130 15.20 -19.07 23.92
C LEU A 1130 15.09 -17.94 22.89
N ARG A 1131 15.02 -16.70 23.38
CA ARG A 1131 15.02 -15.48 22.57
C ARG A 1131 16.07 -14.52 23.09
N SER A 1132 16.79 -13.89 22.17
CA SER A 1132 17.74 -12.83 22.52
C SER A 1132 17.62 -11.63 21.57
N SER A 1133 17.82 -10.42 22.10
CA SER A 1133 17.88 -9.19 21.30
C SER A 1133 19.29 -8.75 20.92
N LYS A 1134 20.33 -9.36 21.51
CA LYS A 1134 21.74 -9.15 21.19
C LYS A 1134 22.47 -10.50 21.09
N GLY A 1135 23.63 -10.52 20.43
CA GLY A 1135 24.46 -11.73 20.43
C GLY A 1135 25.07 -11.95 21.82
N LEU A 1136 25.06 -13.19 22.32
CA LEU A 1136 25.67 -13.55 23.61
C LEU A 1136 26.15 -15.00 23.63
N ASP A 1137 27.09 -15.32 24.52
CA ASP A 1137 27.48 -16.70 24.80
C ASP A 1137 26.67 -17.25 25.97
N TYR A 1138 25.85 -18.27 25.71
CA TYR A 1138 25.01 -18.92 26.70
C TYR A 1138 25.77 -20.07 27.39
N PRO A 1139 26.06 -19.97 28.71
CA PRO A 1139 26.70 -21.04 29.45
C PRO A 1139 25.66 -22.06 29.94
N LEU A 1140 25.85 -23.33 29.63
CA LEU A 1140 25.04 -24.44 30.16
C LEU A 1140 25.94 -25.45 30.88
N GLN A 1141 25.69 -25.66 32.17
CA GLN A 1141 26.41 -26.63 32.99
C GLN A 1141 25.64 -27.95 33.01
N LEU A 1142 26.31 -29.03 32.60
CA LEU A 1142 25.75 -30.38 32.65
C LEU A 1142 25.96 -31.04 34.03
N PRO A 1143 25.11 -32.00 34.41
CA PRO A 1143 25.25 -32.72 35.68
C PRO A 1143 26.57 -33.49 35.77
N GLU A 1144 27.08 -33.69 36.98
CA GLU A 1144 28.26 -34.53 37.20
C GLU A 1144 28.06 -35.96 36.68
N GLY A 1145 29.08 -36.49 36.00
CA GLY A 1145 29.06 -37.82 35.39
C GLY A 1145 28.23 -37.94 34.11
N ALA A 1146 27.71 -36.83 33.57
CA ALA A 1146 27.06 -36.82 32.25
C ALA A 1146 28.09 -37.05 31.13
N ARG A 1147 27.75 -37.91 30.17
CA ARG A 1147 28.48 -38.08 28.91
C ARG A 1147 27.66 -37.48 27.79
N LEU A 1148 28.21 -36.46 27.16
CA LEU A 1148 27.51 -35.68 26.14
C LEU A 1148 27.42 -36.48 24.83
N GLU A 1149 26.21 -36.62 24.28
CA GLU A 1149 25.98 -37.39 23.05
C GLU A 1149 25.72 -36.48 21.85
N VAL A 1150 24.87 -35.46 22.01
CA VAL A 1150 24.45 -34.57 20.92
C VAL A 1150 24.21 -33.16 21.45
N VAL A 1151 24.67 -32.15 20.72
CA VAL A 1151 24.25 -30.75 20.88
C VAL A 1151 23.81 -30.22 19.52
N LYS A 1152 22.57 -29.73 19.43
CA LYS A 1152 22.03 -29.09 18.24
C LYS A 1152 21.54 -27.69 18.55
N LEU A 1153 21.91 -26.73 17.70
CA LEU A 1153 21.40 -25.37 17.69
C LEU A 1153 20.64 -25.14 16.37
N ASP A 1154 19.35 -24.85 16.45
CA ASP A 1154 18.44 -24.67 15.30
C ASP A 1154 18.49 -25.84 14.31
N GLY A 1155 18.56 -27.07 14.84
CA GLY A 1155 18.66 -28.31 14.06
C GLY A 1155 20.05 -28.60 13.47
N ARG A 1156 21.03 -27.69 13.63
CA ARG A 1156 22.43 -27.91 13.23
C ARG A 1156 23.22 -28.52 14.37
N GLU A 1157 23.84 -29.66 14.13
CA GLU A 1157 24.68 -30.34 15.11
C GLU A 1157 26.03 -29.62 15.28
N LEU A 1158 26.42 -29.37 16.53
CA LEU A 1158 27.67 -28.70 16.90
C LEU A 1158 28.74 -29.74 17.28
N PRO A 1159 30.03 -29.45 17.06
CA PRO A 1159 31.11 -30.32 17.51
C PRO A 1159 31.15 -30.36 19.04
N ILE A 1160 31.26 -31.56 19.61
CA ILE A 1160 31.26 -31.80 21.07
C ILE A 1160 32.45 -32.65 21.49
N SER A 1161 32.77 -32.63 22.79
CA SER A 1161 33.64 -33.62 23.44
C SER A 1161 32.84 -34.37 24.51
N GLU A 1162 32.97 -35.70 24.55
CA GLU A 1162 32.16 -36.58 25.41
C GLU A 1162 32.26 -36.23 26.91
N HIS A 1163 33.43 -35.73 27.34
CA HIS A 1163 33.70 -35.32 28.72
C HIS A 1163 33.50 -33.83 29.00
N GLN A 1164 32.93 -33.09 28.05
CA GLN A 1164 32.66 -31.67 28.21
C GLN A 1164 31.47 -31.44 29.15
N THR A 1165 31.74 -30.94 30.35
CA THR A 1165 30.70 -30.68 31.37
C THR A 1165 30.13 -29.25 31.31
N LYS A 1166 30.82 -28.32 30.65
CA LYS A 1166 30.39 -26.92 30.47
C LYS A 1166 30.33 -26.56 28.99
N LEU A 1167 29.13 -26.23 28.54
CA LEU A 1167 28.88 -25.77 27.17
C LEU A 1167 28.85 -24.24 27.14
N GLN A 1168 29.56 -23.64 26.19
CA GLN A 1168 29.41 -22.23 25.83
C GLN A 1168 28.87 -22.18 24.41
N LEU A 1169 27.65 -21.66 24.27
CA LEU A 1169 26.91 -21.66 23.01
C LEU A 1169 26.71 -20.23 22.54
N SER A 1170 27.30 -19.85 21.41
CA SER A 1170 27.10 -18.51 20.85
C SER A 1170 25.71 -18.39 20.24
N ILE A 1171 24.86 -17.59 20.87
CA ILE A 1171 23.48 -17.32 20.46
C ILE A 1171 23.44 -15.97 19.74
N SER A 1172 22.92 -15.96 18.51
CA SER A 1172 22.66 -14.72 17.77
C SER A 1172 21.37 -14.03 18.23
N PRO A 1173 21.14 -12.75 17.88
CA PRO A 1173 19.84 -12.11 18.07
C PRO A 1173 18.74 -12.86 17.30
N GLY A 1174 17.63 -13.17 17.95
CA GLY A 1174 16.52 -13.93 17.36
C GLY A 1174 15.90 -14.94 18.32
N SER A 1175 15.08 -15.84 17.76
CA SER A 1175 14.54 -17.00 18.46
C SER A 1175 15.33 -18.24 18.05
N HIS A 1176 15.75 -19.04 19.03
CA HIS A 1176 16.58 -20.23 18.80
C HIS A 1176 16.05 -21.45 19.56
N GLU A 1177 16.31 -22.63 19.02
CA GLU A 1177 16.02 -23.92 19.65
C GLU A 1177 17.33 -24.68 19.90
N LEU A 1178 17.59 -24.98 21.17
CA LEU A 1178 18.74 -25.74 21.64
C LEU A 1178 18.29 -27.14 22.09
N GLU A 1179 18.90 -28.19 21.54
CA GLU A 1179 18.70 -29.58 21.96
C GLU A 1179 20.02 -30.17 22.44
N VAL A 1180 20.04 -30.67 23.68
CA VAL A 1180 21.21 -31.27 24.32
C VAL A 1180 20.83 -32.64 24.85
N SER A 1181 21.51 -33.69 24.40
CA SER A 1181 21.29 -35.07 24.83
C SER A 1181 22.54 -35.62 25.50
N TRP A 1182 22.37 -36.25 26.66
CA TRP A 1182 23.43 -36.91 27.41
C TRP A 1182 22.93 -38.18 28.08
N ASN A 1183 23.85 -39.11 28.32
CA ASN A 1183 23.60 -40.25 29.18
C ASN A 1183 24.34 -40.09 30.52
N ARG A 1184 23.80 -40.70 31.58
CA ARG A 1184 24.43 -40.73 32.90
C ARG A 1184 24.25 -42.11 33.53
N ALA A 1185 25.31 -42.63 34.14
CA ALA A 1185 25.20 -43.83 34.97
C ALA A 1185 24.25 -43.56 36.15
N GLN A 1186 23.22 -44.39 36.32
CA GLN A 1186 22.24 -44.25 37.39
C GLN A 1186 21.89 -45.63 37.96
N ASP A 1187 22.12 -45.79 39.26
CA ASP A 1187 21.78 -47.01 39.98
C ASP A 1187 20.28 -47.12 40.27
N ARG A 1188 19.83 -48.37 40.40
CA ARG A 1188 18.44 -48.73 40.70
C ARG A 1188 18.08 -48.30 42.13
N LYS A 1189 17.27 -47.23 42.28
CA LYS A 1189 16.79 -46.71 43.57
C LYS A 1189 15.27 -46.72 43.68
N TRP A 1190 14.75 -46.68 44.91
CA TRP A 1190 13.32 -46.51 45.21
C TRP A 1190 12.82 -45.09 44.91
N LEU A 1191 13.72 -44.12 44.97
CA LEU A 1191 13.49 -42.72 44.59
C LEU A 1191 14.27 -42.43 43.30
N ILE A 1192 13.58 -41.90 42.30
CA ILE A 1192 14.16 -41.47 41.03
C ILE A 1192 13.96 -39.96 40.92
N GLU A 1193 15.06 -39.24 40.71
CA GLU A 1193 15.07 -37.78 40.56
C GLU A 1193 15.56 -37.41 39.15
N THR A 1194 14.98 -36.35 38.60
CA THR A 1194 15.50 -35.73 37.38
C THR A 1194 16.73 -34.87 37.70
N PRO A 1195 17.66 -34.67 36.75
CA PRO A 1195 18.83 -33.84 36.98
C PRO A 1195 18.45 -32.37 37.27
N THR A 1196 19.15 -31.75 38.21
CA THR A 1196 19.09 -30.31 38.46
C THR A 1196 20.00 -29.58 37.48
N LEU A 1197 19.49 -28.53 36.83
CA LEU A 1197 20.19 -27.77 35.80
C LEU A 1197 20.15 -26.27 36.13
N ALA A 1198 21.30 -25.61 36.07
CA ALA A 1198 21.40 -24.16 36.21
C ALA A 1198 21.27 -23.51 34.83
N LEU A 1199 20.10 -22.91 34.56
CA LEU A 1199 19.79 -22.29 33.26
C LEU A 1199 20.31 -20.85 33.12
N GLY A 1200 20.80 -20.23 34.20
CA GLY A 1200 21.30 -18.85 34.24
C GLY A 1200 20.21 -17.76 34.24
N THR A 1201 19.03 -18.05 33.69
CA THR A 1201 17.88 -17.14 33.63
C THR A 1201 16.60 -17.90 33.97
N PRO A 1202 15.58 -17.27 34.61
CA PRO A 1202 14.31 -17.95 34.87
C PRO A 1202 13.65 -18.46 33.59
N GLY A 1203 13.22 -19.73 33.59
CA GLY A 1203 12.45 -20.33 32.51
C GLY A 1203 10.94 -20.23 32.77
N THR A 1204 10.15 -19.95 31.74
CA THR A 1204 8.69 -19.76 31.91
C THR A 1204 7.88 -21.05 31.78
N ASN A 1205 8.06 -21.79 30.68
CA ASN A 1205 7.29 -23.02 30.42
C ASN A 1205 8.20 -24.24 30.62
N ILE A 1206 8.02 -24.96 31.73
CA ILE A 1206 8.88 -26.09 32.11
C ILE A 1206 8.09 -27.40 31.94
N ASP A 1207 8.53 -28.22 31.00
CA ASP A 1207 8.01 -29.55 30.70
C ASP A 1207 8.98 -30.62 31.23
N LEU A 1208 8.55 -31.44 32.18
CA LEU A 1208 9.33 -32.57 32.69
C LEU A 1208 8.65 -33.89 32.32
N SER A 1209 9.34 -34.74 31.58
CA SER A 1209 8.87 -36.09 31.22
C SER A 1209 9.82 -37.14 31.77
N LEU A 1210 9.28 -38.07 32.54
CA LEU A 1210 10.03 -39.21 33.08
C LEU A 1210 9.39 -40.51 32.58
N ARG A 1211 10.12 -41.25 31.74
CA ARG A 1211 9.69 -42.56 31.24
C ARG A 1211 10.25 -43.65 32.12
N LEU A 1212 9.36 -44.28 32.89
CA LEU A 1212 9.68 -45.40 33.76
C LEU A 1212 9.55 -46.74 33.02
N PRO A 1213 10.36 -47.75 33.38
CA PRO A 1213 10.23 -49.09 32.82
C PRO A 1213 8.92 -49.76 33.29
N ARG A 1214 8.37 -50.66 32.45
CA ARG A 1214 7.05 -51.28 32.63
C ARG A 1214 6.92 -52.18 33.86
N ASP A 1215 8.02 -52.52 34.54
CA ASP A 1215 8.07 -53.39 35.72
C ASP A 1215 7.90 -52.64 37.06
N ARG A 1216 7.41 -51.38 37.03
CA ARG A 1216 7.31 -50.50 38.21
C ARG A 1216 5.89 -50.01 38.47
N TRP A 1217 5.58 -49.85 39.75
CA TRP A 1217 4.38 -49.18 40.24
C TRP A 1217 4.74 -47.75 40.64
N LEU A 1218 3.98 -46.77 40.17
CA LEU A 1218 4.13 -45.37 40.55
C LEU A 1218 3.36 -45.10 41.84
N LEU A 1219 4.07 -44.65 42.89
CA LEU A 1219 3.48 -44.10 44.10
C LEU A 1219 3.75 -42.58 44.06
N LEU A 1220 2.69 -41.77 43.93
CA LEU A 1220 2.74 -40.31 43.75
C LEU A 1220 2.67 -39.55 45.08
#